data_AF-A0A7Y7Z3H6-F1
#
_entry.id   AF-A0A7Y7Z3H6-F1
#
_cell.length_a   1.000
_cell.length_b   1.000
_cell.length_c   1.000
_cell.angle_alpha   90.00
_cell.angle_beta   90.00
_cell.angle_gamma   90.00
#
_symmetry.space_group_name_H-M   'P 1'
#
loop_
_entity.id
_entity.type
_entity.pdbx_description
1 polymer ?
#
loop_
_entity_poly.entity_id
_entity_poly.type
_entity_poly.pdbx_seq_one_letter_code
_entity_poly.pdbx_strand_id
1 'polypeptide(L)'
;MRQPHVLKPLTFAVLCALYGLVPMPALALDNNALPTNGQVVAGSGVISSNGNVLTVNQGSDRLIATWDTFNIGKNAQVNFLQPGASSVALNRVIGSDGSQILGHLNANGQVFLINPQGVLFGAGSMVDVGGLVASSLNISNSDFMAGKNVFAGQGGGAVVNQGTISARDGGSVALLGAQVRNEGTVVARLGSVVLGGGEKITLDFTGDGLINVEVNDPAIGASVINRGLLSANGGAVTLTARDSQAMLSNVVNNEGVIEARSLQQRNGRIILDGGDSGVVVNSGVLDVSGKQSGERGGNVTMTGQYVGLFDSGRIDADGDIGGGTVLMGGDYQGSGNLHQADSTFMGSDARISANALSRGDGGKVILWSKDSTRFYGDISVRGAGSQGRGGLVETSGHALDVSGIVDLSAVSGQGGSWLIDPFNINITNGASTGTSTSSPFTPNAGASSNLSSATLNASLSEGANILVTTSSGAGTSGDINVLSNVKGVGNATLTLQAHRNIVMTNTSISNGTGKTLNVSLVSNFNNSGNGSVALSNASISTNGGNLTISGAVDPATSWASTNVSNGVGISMTNGTRISTSGGDITLRGATSSSLAAGSTATAINISRSTLDAGGGNISITAVQASSTGSGDAFVLTGGSNILTSGTGSISVDSTNLGIGNGTRIFSTSNTIATTGSGNLTLRGSAVSGSGVLVCSTATSSTQTLSVGSGTLTVQGTADSGKGVFLAASTTGVVTLSAGAGGTLAIDGFSAGDSGTVVNSTGTSSVINLTTQDGSLSLSGTAGAASSAPGLSIRSGASGAGNGVNILSGSGDIRLQGTALGAGSGLSFNATNARGFNNVMSGGSGNLTVTARSAGGSALSFDNGANTLQVVDGTLRLDLEAPAGNYISQSNGTSSITATGNGAVLINRGGLIHNGLLEATSEPTRQYHQGQMVGGTWSQVLKPTATDEVSIDVVQPL
;
A
#
# COMPACT_ATOMS: atom_id res chain seq x y z
N MET A 1 1.11 44.15 -26.41
CA MET A 1 1.80 43.52 -27.56
C MET A 1 1.88 42.03 -27.30
N ARG A 2 1.16 41.24 -28.09
CA ARG A 2 1.13 39.77 -28.00
C ARG A 2 2.43 39.23 -28.61
N GLN A 3 3.18 38.44 -27.84
CA GLN A 3 4.29 37.65 -28.39
C GLN A 3 3.75 36.39 -29.09
N PRO A 4 4.34 35.98 -30.22
CA PRO A 4 3.88 34.81 -30.96
C PRO A 4 4.30 33.53 -30.25
N HIS A 5 3.37 32.56 -30.22
CA HIS A 5 3.59 31.21 -29.73
C HIS A 5 4.69 30.53 -30.56
N VAL A 6 5.78 30.17 -29.91
CA VAL A 6 6.79 29.26 -30.46
C VAL A 6 6.21 27.86 -30.42
N LEU A 7 5.76 27.35 -31.57
CA LEU A 7 5.43 25.95 -31.79
C LEU A 7 6.70 25.11 -31.48
N LYS A 8 6.63 24.28 -30.44
CA LYS A 8 7.74 23.40 -30.03
C LYS A 8 7.81 22.16 -30.94
N PRO A 9 9.03 21.63 -31.19
CA PRO A 9 9.28 20.54 -32.12
C PRO A 9 8.90 19.19 -31.48
N LEU A 10 7.64 18.76 -31.61
CA LEU A 10 7.19 17.44 -31.14
C LEU A 10 6.38 16.66 -32.20
N THR A 11 6.16 17.23 -33.37
CA THR A 11 5.22 16.71 -34.39
C THR A 11 5.86 15.77 -35.44
N PHE A 12 7.12 15.36 -35.30
CA PHE A 12 7.88 14.78 -36.43
C PHE A 12 8.31 13.30 -36.32
N ALA A 13 7.81 12.49 -35.38
CA ALA A 13 8.30 11.11 -35.19
C ALA A 13 7.24 9.97 -35.18
N VAL A 14 5.97 10.21 -35.50
CA VAL A 14 4.96 9.12 -35.69
C VAL A 14 4.38 9.10 -37.12
N LEU A 15 4.90 9.92 -38.03
CA LEU A 15 4.39 10.05 -39.39
C LEU A 15 5.19 9.24 -40.41
N CYS A 16 5.23 7.92 -40.30
CA CYS A 16 5.74 7.05 -41.38
C CYS A 16 5.02 5.69 -41.42
N ALA A 17 3.78 5.70 -41.91
CA ALA A 17 3.24 4.59 -42.70
C ALA A 17 2.63 5.19 -43.98
N LEU A 18 3.48 5.88 -44.75
CA LEU A 18 3.26 6.16 -46.17
C LEU A 18 3.59 4.87 -46.95
N TYR A 19 2.83 3.79 -46.72
CA TYR A 19 2.72 2.76 -47.75
C TYR A 19 1.77 3.31 -48.81
N GLY A 20 2.29 3.38 -50.03
CA GLY A 20 1.75 4.17 -51.12
C GLY A 20 0.27 3.93 -51.35
N LEU A 21 -0.45 5.03 -51.57
CA LEU A 21 -1.68 4.98 -52.35
C LEU A 21 -1.41 4.11 -53.58
N VAL A 22 -2.10 2.98 -53.68
CA VAL A 22 -2.52 2.53 -55.00
C VAL A 22 -3.75 3.39 -55.29
N PRO A 23 -3.64 4.50 -56.04
CA PRO A 23 -4.84 5.16 -56.51
C PRO A 23 -5.64 4.11 -57.27
N MET A 24 -6.86 3.83 -56.82
CA MET A 24 -7.79 3.15 -57.70
C MET A 24 -7.92 4.04 -58.94
N PRO A 25 -7.63 3.54 -60.16
CA PRO A 25 -7.91 4.29 -61.36
C PRO A 25 -9.42 4.56 -61.40
N ALA A 26 -9.82 5.78 -61.03
CA ALA A 26 -11.19 6.24 -61.15
C ALA A 26 -11.44 6.51 -62.65
N LEU A 27 -11.73 5.45 -63.40
CA LEU A 27 -12.42 5.61 -64.67
C LEU A 27 -13.72 6.35 -64.37
N ALA A 28 -14.03 7.39 -65.16
CA ALA A 28 -15.25 8.16 -65.00
C ALA A 28 -16.46 7.23 -65.20
N LEU A 29 -17.07 6.79 -64.09
CA LEU A 29 -18.27 5.96 -64.11
C LEU A 29 -19.44 6.77 -64.65
N ASP A 30 -20.25 6.17 -65.53
CA ASP A 30 -21.49 6.78 -65.99
C ASP A 30 -22.38 7.12 -64.78
N ASN A 31 -22.95 8.33 -64.76
CA ASN A 31 -23.83 8.78 -63.69
C ASN A 31 -25.03 7.84 -63.48
N ASN A 32 -25.45 7.11 -64.50
CA ASN A 32 -26.57 6.16 -64.47
C ASN A 32 -26.10 4.70 -64.49
N ALA A 33 -24.80 4.42 -64.30
CA ALA A 33 -24.28 3.05 -64.29
C ALA A 33 -25.03 2.17 -63.29
N LEU A 34 -25.42 0.98 -63.74
CA LEU A 34 -26.02 -0.08 -62.93
C LEU A 34 -25.10 -1.31 -62.93
N PRO A 35 -25.25 -2.23 -61.95
CA PRO A 35 -24.58 -3.53 -62.00
C PRO A 35 -24.84 -4.29 -63.30
N THR A 36 -23.82 -4.94 -63.85
CA THR A 36 -23.87 -5.59 -65.17
C THR A 36 -23.82 -7.12 -65.08
N ASN A 37 -24.51 -7.78 -66.02
CA ASN A 37 -24.50 -9.24 -66.19
C ASN A 37 -24.85 -10.04 -64.93
N GLY A 38 -25.83 -9.57 -64.15
CA GLY A 38 -26.31 -10.27 -62.95
C GLY A 38 -26.90 -11.64 -63.25
N GLN A 39 -26.37 -12.68 -62.61
CA GLN A 39 -26.86 -14.06 -62.72
C GLN A 39 -27.11 -14.64 -61.32
N VAL A 40 -28.32 -15.16 -61.08
CA VAL A 40 -28.63 -15.87 -59.83
C VAL A 40 -28.04 -17.28 -59.93
N VAL A 41 -27.09 -17.61 -59.05
CA VAL A 41 -26.37 -18.89 -59.05
C VAL A 41 -26.76 -19.80 -57.87
N ALA A 42 -27.45 -19.27 -56.86
CA ALA A 42 -28.08 -20.05 -55.79
C ALA A 42 -29.27 -19.29 -55.19
N GLY A 43 -30.26 -20.02 -54.67
CA GLY A 43 -31.53 -19.43 -54.21
C GLY A 43 -32.49 -19.13 -55.37
N SER A 44 -33.52 -18.31 -55.11
CA SER A 44 -34.49 -17.86 -56.11
C SER A 44 -34.65 -16.35 -56.07
N GLY A 45 -34.74 -15.71 -57.24
CA GLY A 45 -34.97 -14.28 -57.37
C GLY A 45 -34.96 -13.81 -58.82
N VAL A 46 -35.50 -12.62 -59.07
CA VAL A 46 -35.57 -11.99 -60.38
C VAL A 46 -34.81 -10.66 -60.36
N ILE A 47 -33.89 -10.48 -61.30
CA ILE A 47 -33.15 -9.23 -61.51
C ILE A 47 -33.79 -8.50 -62.68
N SER A 48 -34.19 -7.24 -62.46
CA SER A 48 -34.82 -6.41 -63.49
C SER A 48 -34.28 -4.98 -63.41
N SER A 49 -34.16 -4.29 -64.54
CA SER A 49 -33.77 -2.88 -64.59
C SER A 49 -34.79 -2.06 -65.37
N ASN A 50 -35.02 -0.83 -64.91
CA ASN A 50 -35.86 0.16 -65.56
C ASN A 50 -35.18 1.53 -65.48
N GLY A 51 -34.65 2.01 -66.61
CA GLY A 51 -33.85 3.23 -66.65
C GLY A 51 -32.59 3.11 -65.79
N ASN A 52 -32.42 4.03 -64.84
CA ASN A 52 -31.33 4.10 -63.87
C ASN A 52 -31.64 3.35 -62.56
N VAL A 53 -32.68 2.52 -62.51
CA VAL A 53 -33.06 1.74 -61.33
C VAL A 53 -32.95 0.24 -61.62
N LEU A 54 -32.21 -0.50 -60.80
CA LEU A 54 -32.19 -1.97 -60.80
C LEU A 54 -32.91 -2.50 -59.57
N THR A 55 -33.78 -3.49 -59.74
CA THR A 55 -34.51 -4.16 -58.66
C THR A 55 -34.23 -5.65 -58.68
N VAL A 56 -33.76 -6.18 -57.54
CA VAL A 56 -33.62 -7.60 -57.26
C VAL A 56 -34.77 -8.04 -56.36
N ASN A 57 -35.72 -8.78 -56.92
CA ASN A 57 -36.83 -9.37 -56.18
C ASN A 57 -36.45 -10.80 -55.76
N GLN A 58 -35.99 -10.96 -54.53
CA GLN A 58 -35.51 -12.21 -53.95
C GLN A 58 -36.67 -13.05 -53.41
N GLY A 59 -36.73 -14.33 -53.79
CA GLY A 59 -37.77 -15.28 -53.42
C GLY A 59 -37.37 -16.33 -52.38
N SER A 60 -36.08 -16.45 -52.03
CA SER A 60 -35.57 -17.36 -50.99
C SER A 60 -34.88 -16.61 -49.85
N ASP A 61 -34.72 -17.22 -48.68
CA ASP A 61 -34.06 -16.56 -47.54
C ASP A 61 -32.59 -16.22 -47.80
N ARG A 62 -31.90 -17.01 -48.61
CA ARG A 62 -30.52 -16.75 -49.05
C ARG A 62 -30.48 -16.81 -50.57
N LEU A 63 -29.88 -15.81 -51.19
CA LEU A 63 -29.67 -15.71 -52.64
C LEU A 63 -28.21 -15.37 -52.92
N ILE A 64 -27.63 -15.99 -53.93
CA ILE A 64 -26.31 -15.65 -54.47
C ILE A 64 -26.49 -15.18 -55.91
N ALA A 65 -26.06 -13.95 -56.20
CA ALA A 65 -25.93 -13.40 -57.53
C ALA A 65 -24.46 -13.09 -57.86
N THR A 66 -24.02 -13.45 -59.06
CA THR A 66 -22.72 -13.06 -59.61
C THR A 66 -22.88 -11.94 -60.62
N TRP A 67 -21.90 -11.04 -60.67
CA TRP A 67 -21.91 -9.83 -61.49
C TRP A 67 -20.55 -9.61 -62.15
N ASP A 68 -20.51 -9.12 -63.39
CA ASP A 68 -19.26 -8.70 -64.02
C ASP A 68 -18.74 -7.42 -63.35
N THR A 69 -19.63 -6.44 -63.18
CA THR A 69 -19.38 -5.25 -62.36
C THR A 69 -20.57 -5.00 -61.44
N PHE A 70 -20.30 -4.49 -60.25
CA PHE A 70 -21.33 -3.99 -59.35
C PHE A 70 -21.02 -2.54 -59.02
N ASN A 71 -21.47 -1.65 -59.92
CA ASN A 71 -21.32 -0.21 -59.82
C ASN A 71 -22.70 0.46 -59.75
N ILE A 72 -22.81 1.53 -58.99
CA ILE A 72 -24.03 2.35 -58.89
C ILE A 72 -23.63 3.79 -59.14
N GLY A 73 -23.92 4.31 -60.34
CA GLY A 73 -23.65 5.70 -60.70
C GLY A 73 -24.39 6.69 -59.78
N LYS A 74 -23.93 7.94 -59.72
CA LYS A 74 -24.46 8.95 -58.77
C LYS A 74 -25.97 9.22 -58.87
N ASN A 75 -26.55 9.00 -60.05
CA ASN A 75 -27.98 9.16 -60.32
C ASN A 75 -28.71 7.80 -60.32
N ALA A 76 -28.02 6.68 -60.09
CA ALA A 76 -28.57 5.35 -60.17
C ALA A 76 -29.02 4.81 -58.80
N GLN A 77 -29.91 3.83 -58.82
CA GLN A 77 -30.47 3.20 -57.63
C GLN A 77 -30.56 1.68 -57.80
N VAL A 78 -30.19 0.94 -56.76
CA VAL A 78 -30.37 -0.51 -56.67
C VAL A 78 -31.26 -0.84 -55.47
N ASN A 79 -32.31 -1.63 -55.70
CA ASN A 79 -33.27 -2.02 -54.68
C ASN A 79 -33.31 -3.55 -54.53
N PHE A 80 -33.12 -4.05 -53.32
CA PHE A 80 -33.35 -5.44 -52.95
C PHE A 80 -34.68 -5.57 -52.22
N LEU A 81 -35.61 -6.32 -52.81
CA LEU A 81 -36.89 -6.69 -52.21
C LEU A 81 -36.79 -8.16 -51.78
N GLN A 82 -36.64 -8.40 -50.49
CA GLN A 82 -36.33 -9.70 -49.89
C GLN A 82 -37.50 -10.23 -49.06
N PRO A 83 -37.61 -11.55 -48.79
CA PRO A 83 -38.72 -12.13 -48.04
C PRO A 83 -38.89 -11.53 -46.63
N GLY A 84 -37.80 -11.21 -45.94
CA GLY A 84 -37.83 -10.58 -44.63
C GLY A 84 -36.52 -9.88 -44.24
N ALA A 85 -36.49 -9.29 -43.05
CA ALA A 85 -35.34 -8.55 -42.54
C ALA A 85 -34.10 -9.43 -42.27
N SER A 86 -34.30 -10.73 -42.04
CA SER A 86 -33.24 -11.73 -41.87
C SER A 86 -32.76 -12.36 -43.17
N SER A 87 -33.45 -12.11 -44.30
CA SER A 87 -33.05 -12.65 -45.60
C SER A 87 -31.77 -11.96 -46.08
N VAL A 88 -30.90 -12.70 -46.77
CA VAL A 88 -29.56 -12.23 -47.18
C VAL A 88 -29.36 -12.40 -48.69
N ALA A 89 -28.93 -11.33 -49.37
CA ALA A 89 -28.54 -11.35 -50.77
C ALA A 89 -27.01 -11.20 -50.90
N LEU A 90 -26.31 -12.23 -51.35
CA LEU A 90 -24.89 -12.16 -51.67
C LEU A 90 -24.68 -11.76 -53.13
N ASN A 91 -23.97 -10.67 -53.34
CA ASN A 91 -23.58 -10.11 -54.63
C ASN A 91 -22.07 -10.29 -54.77
N ARG A 92 -21.65 -11.20 -55.66
CA ARG A 92 -20.24 -11.49 -55.91
C ARG A 92 -19.80 -10.90 -57.25
N VAL A 93 -18.83 -10.01 -57.23
CA VAL A 93 -18.19 -9.49 -58.44
C VAL A 93 -17.12 -10.47 -58.89
N ILE A 94 -17.18 -10.86 -60.17
CA ILE A 94 -16.21 -11.77 -60.81
C ILE A 94 -15.30 -11.05 -61.82
N GLY A 95 -15.60 -9.79 -62.15
CA GLY A 95 -14.76 -8.96 -63.00
C GLY A 95 -13.49 -8.44 -62.33
N SER A 96 -12.70 -7.69 -63.09
CA SER A 96 -11.38 -7.18 -62.69
C SER A 96 -11.39 -5.78 -62.07
N ASP A 97 -12.56 -5.13 -61.98
CA ASP A 97 -12.68 -3.76 -61.48
C ASP A 97 -13.29 -3.72 -60.06
N GLY A 98 -12.83 -2.75 -59.27
CA GLY A 98 -13.42 -2.44 -57.96
C GLY A 98 -14.83 -1.88 -58.09
N SER A 99 -15.67 -2.15 -57.08
CA SER A 99 -17.04 -1.65 -57.02
C SER A 99 -17.07 -0.18 -56.63
N GLN A 100 -17.73 0.66 -57.43
CA GLN A 100 -17.96 2.07 -57.16
C GLN A 100 -19.44 2.32 -56.91
N ILE A 101 -19.79 2.63 -55.65
CA ILE A 101 -21.14 2.94 -55.19
C ILE A 101 -21.23 4.44 -54.97
N LEU A 102 -21.78 5.16 -55.95
CA LEU A 102 -21.92 6.63 -55.94
C LEU A 102 -23.38 7.08 -55.74
N GLY A 103 -24.35 6.21 -56.05
CA GLY A 103 -25.80 6.46 -55.92
C GLY A 103 -26.44 5.77 -54.70
N HIS A 104 -27.65 5.23 -54.89
CA HIS A 104 -28.46 4.65 -53.81
C HIS A 104 -28.49 3.11 -53.83
N LEU A 105 -28.29 2.48 -52.67
CA LEU A 105 -28.48 1.04 -52.47
C LEU A 105 -29.48 0.80 -51.32
N ASN A 106 -30.64 0.25 -51.62
CA ASN A 106 -31.71 0.03 -50.65
C ASN A 106 -32.04 -1.46 -50.49
N ALA A 107 -32.27 -1.92 -49.26
CA ALA A 107 -32.74 -3.28 -48.99
C ALA A 107 -33.63 -3.35 -47.74
N ASN A 108 -34.65 -4.21 -47.75
CA ASN A 108 -35.41 -4.50 -46.54
C ASN A 108 -34.78 -5.57 -45.63
N GLY A 109 -33.90 -6.41 -46.18
CA GLY A 109 -33.07 -7.38 -45.46
C GLY A 109 -31.58 -7.08 -45.62
N GLN A 110 -30.73 -8.10 -45.59
CA GLN A 110 -29.28 -7.96 -45.58
C GLN A 110 -28.67 -8.09 -46.98
N VAL A 111 -27.62 -7.31 -47.24
CA VAL A 111 -26.86 -7.32 -48.49
C VAL A 111 -25.40 -7.63 -48.21
N PHE A 112 -24.85 -8.65 -48.86
CA PHE A 112 -23.42 -8.94 -48.87
C PHE A 112 -22.88 -8.52 -50.24
N LEU A 113 -21.88 -7.63 -50.29
CA LEU A 113 -21.19 -7.19 -51.50
C LEU A 113 -19.73 -7.64 -51.42
N ILE A 114 -19.37 -8.60 -52.26
CA ILE A 114 -18.07 -9.27 -52.27
C ILE A 114 -17.34 -8.91 -53.56
N ASN A 115 -16.24 -8.14 -53.46
CA ASN A 115 -15.41 -7.79 -54.60
C ASN A 115 -13.91 -7.79 -54.23
N PRO A 116 -13.13 -8.79 -54.67
CA PRO A 116 -11.68 -8.87 -54.40
C PRO A 116 -10.85 -7.67 -54.84
N GLN A 117 -11.35 -6.89 -55.78
CA GLN A 117 -10.69 -5.67 -56.31
C GLN A 117 -10.98 -4.44 -55.44
N GLY A 118 -11.89 -4.55 -54.48
CA GLY A 118 -12.23 -3.50 -53.53
C GLY A 118 -13.62 -2.92 -53.74
N VAL A 119 -14.05 -2.14 -52.75
CA VAL A 119 -15.38 -1.50 -52.72
C VAL A 119 -15.20 -0.06 -52.25
N LEU A 120 -15.65 0.91 -53.05
CA LEU A 120 -15.70 2.33 -52.72
C LEU A 120 -17.16 2.77 -52.62
N PHE A 121 -17.58 3.24 -51.46
CA PHE A 121 -18.78 4.05 -51.32
C PHE A 121 -18.38 5.52 -51.43
N GLY A 122 -18.67 6.16 -52.56
CA GLY A 122 -18.22 7.52 -52.83
C GLY A 122 -18.97 8.58 -52.04
N ALA A 123 -18.40 9.78 -51.95
CA ALA A 123 -19.05 10.92 -51.33
C ALA A 123 -20.43 11.20 -51.96
N GLY A 124 -21.47 11.31 -51.12
CA GLY A 124 -22.86 11.50 -51.54
C GLY A 124 -23.65 10.20 -51.78
N SER A 125 -22.99 9.04 -51.78
CA SER A 125 -23.68 7.74 -51.84
C SER A 125 -24.50 7.47 -50.57
N MET A 126 -25.60 6.74 -50.72
CA MET A 126 -26.51 6.41 -49.62
C MET A 126 -26.91 4.93 -49.68
N VAL A 127 -26.59 4.21 -48.62
CA VAL A 127 -26.88 2.78 -48.46
C VAL A 127 -27.82 2.60 -47.27
N ASP A 128 -29.05 2.15 -47.51
CA ASP A 128 -30.10 1.95 -46.50
C ASP A 128 -30.58 0.49 -46.53
N VAL A 129 -30.13 -0.33 -45.59
CA VAL A 129 -30.34 -1.79 -45.61
C VAL A 129 -30.77 -2.36 -44.26
N GLY A 130 -31.23 -3.61 -44.22
CA GLY A 130 -31.42 -4.35 -42.97
C GLY A 130 -30.08 -4.79 -42.34
N GLY A 131 -29.04 -4.94 -43.16
CA GLY A 131 -27.65 -5.17 -42.74
C GLY A 131 -26.72 -5.20 -43.95
N LEU A 132 -25.45 -4.90 -43.76
CA LEU A 132 -24.45 -4.86 -44.83
C LEU A 132 -23.21 -5.67 -44.46
N VAL A 133 -22.72 -6.48 -45.39
CA VAL A 133 -21.32 -6.90 -45.39
C VAL A 133 -20.69 -6.46 -46.71
N ALA A 134 -19.69 -5.58 -46.67
CA ALA A 134 -18.89 -5.22 -47.84
C ALA A 134 -17.48 -5.75 -47.65
N SER A 135 -17.01 -6.61 -48.56
CA SER A 135 -15.77 -7.35 -48.36
C SER A 135 -14.93 -7.44 -49.63
N SER A 136 -13.61 -7.23 -49.49
CA SER A 136 -12.64 -7.68 -50.51
C SER A 136 -12.15 -9.11 -50.30
N LEU A 137 -12.44 -9.71 -49.15
CA LEU A 137 -12.29 -11.15 -48.93
C LEU A 137 -13.49 -11.91 -49.51
N ASN A 138 -13.27 -13.14 -49.98
CA ASN A 138 -14.33 -13.97 -50.56
C ASN A 138 -14.99 -14.88 -49.51
N ILE A 139 -16.20 -15.35 -49.76
CA ILE A 139 -16.88 -16.39 -48.98
C ILE A 139 -17.33 -17.49 -49.93
N SER A 140 -17.15 -18.76 -49.53
CA SER A 140 -17.58 -19.87 -50.38
C SER A 140 -19.10 -19.95 -50.48
N ASN A 141 -19.63 -20.44 -51.61
CA ASN A 141 -21.08 -20.63 -51.74
C ASN A 141 -21.62 -21.60 -50.69
N SER A 142 -20.88 -22.67 -50.39
CA SER A 142 -21.26 -23.65 -49.36
C SER A 142 -21.34 -23.03 -47.97
N ASP A 143 -20.36 -22.21 -47.58
CA ASP A 143 -20.36 -21.56 -46.27
C ASP A 143 -21.50 -20.55 -46.17
N PHE A 144 -21.65 -19.70 -47.19
CA PHE A 144 -22.75 -18.74 -47.23
C PHE A 144 -24.10 -19.42 -47.13
N MET A 145 -24.36 -20.47 -47.91
CA MET A 145 -25.65 -21.19 -47.88
C MET A 145 -25.86 -21.95 -46.57
N ALA A 146 -24.79 -22.40 -45.92
CA ALA A 146 -24.83 -23.02 -44.60
C ALA A 146 -24.94 -22.02 -43.43
N GLY A 147 -24.96 -20.71 -43.70
CA GLY A 147 -25.00 -19.68 -42.66
C GLY A 147 -23.67 -19.41 -41.97
N LYS A 148 -22.56 -19.94 -42.48
CA LYS A 148 -21.21 -19.74 -41.94
C LYS A 148 -20.58 -18.51 -42.58
N ASN A 149 -20.35 -17.45 -41.81
CA ASN A 149 -19.80 -16.20 -42.33
C ASN A 149 -18.27 -16.16 -42.18
N VAL A 150 -17.60 -17.06 -42.89
CA VAL A 150 -16.14 -17.15 -42.96
C VAL A 150 -15.67 -16.53 -44.27
N PHE A 151 -14.96 -15.41 -44.18
CA PHE A 151 -14.42 -14.69 -45.32
C PHE A 151 -12.92 -14.95 -45.40
N ALA A 152 -12.41 -15.29 -46.59
CA ALA A 152 -11.00 -15.61 -46.80
C ALA A 152 -10.53 -15.24 -48.22
N GLY A 153 -9.23 -14.99 -48.36
CA GLY A 153 -8.54 -14.88 -49.64
C GLY A 153 -7.67 -13.63 -49.77
N GLN A 154 -6.74 -13.67 -50.71
CA GLN A 154 -5.77 -12.60 -51.00
C GLN A 154 -6.40 -11.47 -51.84
N GLY A 155 -7.46 -10.83 -51.32
CA GLY A 155 -8.08 -9.68 -51.95
C GLY A 155 -7.22 -8.42 -51.73
N GLY A 156 -6.50 -7.98 -52.76
CA GLY A 156 -5.66 -6.76 -52.70
C GLY A 156 -6.46 -5.44 -52.68
N GLY A 157 -7.78 -5.49 -52.86
CA GLY A 157 -8.66 -4.33 -52.86
C GLY A 157 -8.96 -3.77 -51.47
N ALA A 158 -9.00 -2.44 -51.37
CA ALA A 158 -9.43 -1.74 -50.16
C ALA A 158 -10.97 -1.62 -50.11
N VAL A 159 -11.54 -1.60 -48.90
CA VAL A 159 -12.93 -1.22 -48.66
C VAL A 159 -12.95 0.18 -48.05
N VAL A 160 -13.51 1.15 -48.78
CA VAL A 160 -13.49 2.57 -48.40
C VAL A 160 -14.92 3.12 -48.39
N ASN A 161 -15.33 3.72 -47.28
CA ASN A 161 -16.58 4.47 -47.17
C ASN A 161 -16.33 5.98 -47.08
N GLN A 162 -16.85 6.74 -48.03
CA GLN A 162 -16.93 8.21 -48.04
C GLN A 162 -18.40 8.70 -48.05
N GLY A 163 -19.37 7.79 -48.15
CA GLY A 163 -20.80 8.08 -48.17
C GLY A 163 -21.48 7.83 -46.83
N THR A 164 -22.79 7.57 -46.88
CA THR A 164 -23.61 7.24 -45.71
C THR A 164 -24.11 5.80 -45.82
N ILE A 165 -23.79 4.98 -44.83
CA ILE A 165 -24.28 3.60 -44.67
C ILE A 165 -25.15 3.51 -43.43
N SER A 166 -26.37 3.03 -43.58
CA SER A 166 -27.36 2.94 -42.53
C SER A 166 -27.97 1.54 -42.52
N ALA A 167 -27.89 0.86 -41.37
CA ALA A 167 -28.61 -0.36 -41.09
C ALA A 167 -29.84 -0.06 -40.23
N ARG A 168 -30.94 -0.79 -40.46
CA ARG A 168 -32.13 -0.76 -39.59
C ARG A 168 -31.77 -1.16 -38.16
N ASP A 169 -32.64 -0.83 -37.19
CA ASP A 169 -32.44 -1.17 -35.78
C ASP A 169 -32.16 -2.67 -35.57
N GLY A 170 -31.11 -2.99 -34.81
CA GLY A 170 -30.64 -4.37 -34.59
C GLY A 170 -29.89 -4.97 -35.79
N GLY A 171 -29.84 -4.29 -36.93
CA GLY A 171 -29.03 -4.63 -38.09
C GLY A 171 -27.56 -4.30 -37.88
N SER A 172 -26.69 -4.86 -38.72
CA SER A 172 -25.24 -4.67 -38.58
C SER A 172 -24.56 -4.31 -39.90
N VAL A 173 -23.44 -3.60 -39.81
CA VAL A 173 -22.57 -3.23 -40.93
C VAL A 173 -21.17 -3.80 -40.69
N ALA A 174 -20.66 -4.63 -41.60
CA ALA A 174 -19.29 -5.11 -41.59
C ALA A 174 -18.53 -4.72 -42.86
N LEU A 175 -17.38 -4.07 -42.71
CA LEU A 175 -16.47 -3.70 -43.78
C LEU A 175 -15.18 -4.51 -43.62
N LEU A 176 -14.87 -5.38 -44.57
CA LEU A 176 -13.83 -6.41 -44.43
C LEU A 176 -12.82 -6.35 -45.58
N GLY A 177 -11.52 -6.48 -45.29
CA GLY A 177 -10.48 -6.54 -46.31
C GLY A 177 -9.08 -6.49 -45.72
N ALA A 178 -8.04 -6.41 -46.53
CA ALA A 178 -6.70 -6.10 -46.01
C ALA A 178 -6.62 -4.64 -45.52
N GLN A 179 -7.22 -3.71 -46.28
CA GLN A 179 -7.31 -2.29 -45.95
C GLN A 179 -8.77 -1.86 -45.84
N VAL A 180 -9.16 -1.31 -44.70
CA VAL A 180 -10.52 -0.80 -44.48
C VAL A 180 -10.46 0.63 -43.98
N ARG A 181 -11.25 1.52 -44.61
CA ARG A 181 -11.25 2.94 -44.26
C ARG A 181 -12.65 3.54 -44.22
N ASN A 182 -12.99 4.22 -43.14
CA ASN A 182 -14.19 5.03 -43.05
C ASN A 182 -13.84 6.52 -42.99
N GLU A 183 -14.24 7.27 -44.00
CA GLU A 183 -14.18 8.72 -44.12
C GLU A 183 -15.60 9.35 -44.13
N GLY A 184 -16.63 8.52 -44.26
CA GLY A 184 -18.05 8.91 -44.26
C GLY A 184 -18.76 8.58 -42.95
N THR A 185 -20.03 8.18 -43.04
CA THR A 185 -20.87 7.84 -41.88
C THR A 185 -21.36 6.40 -41.97
N VAL A 186 -21.30 5.67 -40.86
CA VAL A 186 -21.91 4.35 -40.69
C VAL A 186 -22.80 4.34 -39.45
N VAL A 187 -24.06 3.93 -39.58
CA VAL A 187 -25.05 3.87 -38.48
C VAL A 187 -25.69 2.50 -38.39
N ALA A 188 -25.69 1.88 -37.20
CA ALA A 188 -26.31 0.60 -36.90
C ALA A 188 -26.89 0.59 -35.47
N ARG A 189 -27.99 1.33 -35.24
CA ARG A 189 -28.60 1.48 -33.90
C ARG A 189 -29.06 0.13 -33.34
N LEU A 190 -28.82 -0.12 -32.05
CA LEU A 190 -29.10 -1.40 -31.35
C LEU A 190 -28.41 -2.63 -31.97
N GLY A 191 -27.51 -2.45 -32.94
CA GLY A 191 -26.79 -3.52 -33.64
C GLY A 191 -25.28 -3.31 -33.60
N SER A 192 -24.57 -3.71 -34.66
CA SER A 192 -23.09 -3.70 -34.67
C SER A 192 -22.47 -3.03 -35.89
N VAL A 193 -21.35 -2.33 -35.68
CA VAL A 193 -20.46 -1.88 -36.76
C VAL A 193 -19.11 -2.56 -36.61
N VAL A 194 -18.63 -3.24 -37.66
CA VAL A 194 -17.36 -3.97 -37.66
C VAL A 194 -16.49 -3.50 -38.83
N LEU A 195 -15.26 -3.10 -38.55
CA LEU A 195 -14.21 -2.91 -39.55
C LEU A 195 -13.10 -3.93 -39.28
N GLY A 196 -12.87 -4.83 -40.23
CA GLY A 196 -11.97 -5.98 -40.07
C GLY A 196 -10.84 -6.00 -41.11
N GLY A 197 -9.60 -5.97 -40.64
CA GLY A 197 -8.37 -6.02 -41.43
C GLY A 197 -7.66 -7.39 -41.36
N GLY A 198 -7.58 -8.15 -42.44
CA GLY A 198 -6.87 -9.45 -42.45
C GLY A 198 -7.09 -10.27 -43.72
N GLU A 199 -6.56 -11.49 -43.76
CA GLU A 199 -6.71 -12.43 -44.90
C GLU A 199 -7.83 -13.46 -44.70
N LYS A 200 -8.19 -13.69 -43.43
CA LYS A 200 -9.31 -14.54 -43.05
C LYS A 200 -10.02 -13.95 -41.85
N ILE A 201 -11.32 -13.73 -41.98
CA ILE A 201 -12.15 -13.10 -40.96
C ILE A 201 -13.43 -13.92 -40.78
N THR A 202 -13.74 -14.28 -39.55
CA THR A 202 -14.98 -14.94 -39.18
C THR A 202 -15.88 -13.94 -38.47
N LEU A 203 -17.13 -13.82 -38.93
CA LEU A 203 -18.18 -13.07 -38.25
C LEU A 203 -19.16 -14.05 -37.61
N ASP A 204 -19.27 -13.99 -36.29
CA ASP A 204 -20.28 -14.70 -35.52
C ASP A 204 -21.35 -13.72 -35.06
N PHE A 205 -22.59 -13.96 -35.49
CA PHE A 205 -23.75 -13.16 -35.13
C PHE A 205 -24.37 -13.78 -33.89
N THR A 206 -24.14 -13.18 -32.73
CA THR A 206 -24.77 -13.65 -31.51
C THR A 206 -26.26 -13.33 -31.57
N GLY A 207 -27.10 -14.23 -31.01
CA GLY A 207 -28.56 -14.07 -31.00
C GLY A 207 -29.08 -12.84 -30.24
N ASP A 208 -28.18 -12.05 -29.65
CA ASP A 208 -28.46 -10.79 -28.94
C ASP A 208 -28.19 -9.53 -29.79
N GLY A 209 -27.78 -9.68 -31.05
CA GLY A 209 -27.53 -8.58 -32.00
C GLY A 209 -26.10 -8.03 -32.02
N LEU A 210 -25.16 -8.67 -31.32
CA LEU A 210 -23.74 -8.33 -31.36
C LEU A 210 -22.98 -9.17 -32.42
N ILE A 211 -21.93 -8.61 -33.00
CA ILE A 211 -21.01 -9.36 -33.87
C ILE A 211 -19.71 -9.61 -33.13
N ASN A 212 -19.34 -10.88 -32.95
CA ASN A 212 -17.98 -11.26 -32.65
C ASN A 212 -17.21 -11.40 -33.96
N VAL A 213 -16.09 -10.70 -34.05
CA VAL A 213 -15.18 -10.78 -35.20
C VAL A 213 -13.88 -11.42 -34.76
N GLU A 214 -13.43 -12.41 -35.51
CA GLU A 214 -12.12 -13.01 -35.32
C GLU A 214 -11.33 -12.89 -36.62
N VAL A 215 -10.18 -12.22 -36.57
CA VAL A 215 -9.22 -12.22 -37.68
C VAL A 215 -8.34 -13.45 -37.53
N ASN A 216 -8.62 -14.50 -38.29
CA ASN A 216 -7.93 -15.79 -38.14
C ASN A 216 -6.52 -15.75 -38.73
N ASP A 217 -6.34 -15.12 -39.90
CA ASP A 217 -5.06 -15.07 -40.61
C ASP A 217 -4.64 -13.60 -40.89
N PRO A 218 -3.40 -13.20 -40.53
CA PRO A 218 -2.92 -11.83 -40.71
C PRO A 218 -2.62 -11.51 -42.18
N ALA A 219 -2.84 -10.26 -42.61
CA ALA A 219 -2.49 -9.77 -43.96
C ALA A 219 -1.24 -8.89 -43.93
N ILE A 220 -0.42 -8.90 -44.99
CA ILE A 220 0.68 -7.94 -45.10
C ILE A 220 0.11 -6.51 -45.21
N GLY A 221 0.51 -5.65 -44.27
CA GLY A 221 0.13 -4.25 -44.23
C GLY A 221 -1.27 -3.98 -43.71
N ALA A 222 -1.97 -4.98 -43.14
CA ALA A 222 -3.38 -4.85 -42.71
C ALA A 222 -3.64 -3.57 -41.89
N SER A 223 -4.68 -2.81 -42.24
CA SER A 223 -5.01 -1.57 -41.54
C SER A 223 -6.50 -1.26 -41.55
N VAL A 224 -6.98 -0.75 -40.41
CA VAL A 224 -8.33 -0.22 -40.21
C VAL A 224 -8.22 1.23 -39.74
N ILE A 225 -8.80 2.15 -40.51
CA ILE A 225 -8.74 3.59 -40.21
C ILE A 225 -10.15 4.19 -40.18
N ASN A 226 -10.49 4.91 -39.11
CA ASN A 226 -11.69 5.73 -39.03
C ASN A 226 -11.33 7.23 -38.94
N ARG A 227 -11.79 8.00 -39.92
CA ARG A 227 -11.75 9.47 -40.00
C ARG A 227 -13.14 10.10 -39.96
N GLY A 228 -14.19 9.31 -40.16
CA GLY A 228 -15.58 9.74 -40.17
C GLY A 228 -16.33 9.36 -38.88
N LEU A 229 -17.61 9.04 -39.02
CA LEU A 229 -18.49 8.61 -37.93
C LEU A 229 -18.82 7.12 -38.04
N LEU A 230 -18.66 6.39 -36.94
CA LEU A 230 -19.23 5.06 -36.73
C LEU A 230 -20.18 5.13 -35.51
N SER A 231 -21.46 4.78 -35.68
CA SER A 231 -22.47 4.91 -34.62
C SER A 231 -23.30 3.65 -34.45
N ALA A 232 -23.26 3.03 -33.27
CA ALA A 232 -24.03 1.86 -32.86
C ALA A 232 -24.62 2.00 -31.45
N ASN A 233 -25.37 3.08 -31.19
CA ASN A 233 -25.98 3.32 -29.87
C ASN A 233 -26.84 2.13 -29.41
N GLY A 234 -26.68 1.70 -28.16
CA GLY A 234 -27.27 0.51 -27.56
C GLY A 234 -26.73 -0.83 -28.10
N GLY A 235 -25.64 -0.78 -28.87
CA GLY A 235 -24.97 -1.90 -29.53
C GLY A 235 -23.45 -1.81 -29.44
N ALA A 236 -22.73 -2.26 -30.47
CA ALA A 236 -21.26 -2.32 -30.44
C ALA A 236 -20.55 -1.82 -31.70
N VAL A 237 -19.35 -1.27 -31.52
CA VAL A 237 -18.41 -0.98 -32.60
C VAL A 237 -17.10 -1.71 -32.38
N THR A 238 -16.63 -2.46 -33.38
CA THR A 238 -15.37 -3.20 -33.33
C THR A 238 -14.49 -2.84 -34.52
N LEU A 239 -13.28 -2.35 -34.25
CA LEU A 239 -12.22 -2.20 -35.25
C LEU A 239 -11.13 -3.20 -34.88
N THR A 240 -10.85 -4.14 -35.77
CA THR A 240 -9.80 -5.14 -35.56
C THR A 240 -8.97 -5.33 -36.80
N ALA A 241 -7.66 -5.43 -36.66
CA ALA A 241 -6.79 -5.81 -37.76
C ALA A 241 -5.57 -6.59 -37.26
N ARG A 242 -5.08 -7.54 -38.07
CA ARG A 242 -3.87 -8.32 -37.80
C ARG A 242 -2.92 -8.27 -38.99
N ASP A 243 -1.73 -7.71 -38.78
CA ASP A 243 -0.67 -7.58 -39.79
C ASP A 243 0.49 -8.55 -39.51
N SER A 244 0.95 -9.26 -40.53
CA SER A 244 2.02 -10.28 -40.44
C SER A 244 3.44 -9.68 -40.43
N GLN A 245 3.59 -8.39 -40.75
CA GLN A 245 4.86 -7.66 -40.76
C GLN A 245 4.82 -6.37 -39.92
N ALA A 246 4.03 -6.36 -38.84
CA ALA A 246 3.77 -5.17 -38.02
C ALA A 246 5.01 -4.68 -37.21
N MET A 247 6.11 -4.33 -37.88
CA MET A 247 7.26 -3.69 -37.24
C MET A 247 7.05 -2.16 -37.16
N LEU A 248 5.99 -1.73 -36.45
CA LEU A 248 5.57 -0.34 -36.17
C LEU A 248 4.47 0.28 -37.09
N SER A 249 3.73 -0.53 -37.85
CA SER A 249 2.57 -0.03 -38.62
C SER A 249 1.38 0.29 -37.71
N ASN A 250 0.69 1.41 -37.95
CA ASN A 250 -0.61 1.71 -37.30
C ASN A 250 -1.68 0.79 -37.91
N VAL A 251 -1.97 -0.30 -37.20
CA VAL A 251 -2.89 -1.35 -37.66
C VAL A 251 -4.35 -0.97 -37.38
N VAL A 252 -4.62 -0.25 -36.28
CA VAL A 252 -5.93 0.36 -36.00
C VAL A 252 -5.75 1.83 -35.62
N ASN A 253 -6.38 2.75 -36.35
CA ASN A 253 -6.30 4.20 -36.10
C ASN A 253 -7.68 4.87 -36.13
N ASN A 254 -8.09 5.46 -35.01
CA ASN A 254 -9.26 6.33 -34.94
C ASN A 254 -8.85 7.80 -34.80
N GLU A 255 -9.13 8.58 -35.85
CA GLU A 255 -9.03 10.04 -35.91
C GLU A 255 -10.44 10.69 -35.87
N GLY A 256 -11.49 9.92 -36.18
CA GLY A 256 -12.88 10.36 -36.22
C GLY A 256 -13.66 10.12 -34.92
N VAL A 257 -14.97 9.91 -35.05
CA VAL A 257 -15.89 9.68 -33.92
C VAL A 257 -16.42 8.24 -33.99
N ILE A 258 -16.36 7.55 -32.85
CA ILE A 258 -17.02 6.26 -32.64
C ILE A 258 -18.01 6.41 -31.47
N GLU A 259 -19.31 6.24 -31.75
CA GLU A 259 -20.36 6.33 -30.74
C GLU A 259 -21.05 4.97 -30.55
N ALA A 260 -21.03 4.45 -29.33
CA ALA A 260 -21.88 3.36 -28.87
C ALA A 260 -22.45 3.75 -27.50
N ARG A 261 -23.25 4.84 -27.47
CA ARG A 261 -23.90 5.30 -26.24
C ARG A 261 -24.85 4.24 -25.71
N SER A 262 -25.00 4.17 -24.40
CA SER A 262 -26.03 3.33 -23.78
C SER A 262 -27.43 3.76 -24.23
N LEU A 263 -28.34 2.81 -24.35
CA LEU A 263 -29.76 3.06 -24.60
C LEU A 263 -30.58 2.24 -23.61
N GLN A 264 -31.28 2.91 -22.71
CA GLN A 264 -32.07 2.29 -21.64
C GLN A 264 -31.22 1.38 -20.73
N GLN A 265 -31.44 0.06 -20.78
CA GLN A 265 -30.70 -0.93 -19.98
C GLN A 265 -29.60 -1.65 -20.79
N ARG A 266 -29.38 -1.26 -22.05
CA ARG A 266 -28.33 -1.81 -22.90
C ARG A 266 -27.13 -0.87 -22.94
N ASN A 267 -26.06 -1.27 -22.27
CA ASN A 267 -24.77 -0.59 -22.32
C ASN A 267 -24.15 -0.77 -23.71
N GLY A 268 -23.60 0.29 -24.28
CA GLY A 268 -22.86 0.17 -25.54
C GLY A 268 -21.39 -0.20 -25.33
N ARG A 269 -20.76 -0.69 -26.39
CA ARG A 269 -19.38 -1.21 -26.34
C ARG A 269 -18.55 -0.79 -27.54
N ILE A 270 -17.30 -0.42 -27.30
CA ILE A 270 -16.28 -0.16 -28.34
C ILE A 270 -15.07 -1.08 -28.11
N ILE A 271 -14.58 -1.72 -29.16
CA ILE A 271 -13.36 -2.52 -29.16
C ILE A 271 -12.44 -2.03 -30.28
N LEU A 272 -11.20 -1.70 -29.93
CA LEU A 272 -10.11 -1.47 -30.87
C LEU A 272 -9.03 -2.53 -30.61
N ASP A 273 -8.79 -3.42 -31.57
CA ASP A 273 -7.86 -4.55 -31.40
C ASP A 273 -6.86 -4.66 -32.56
N GLY A 274 -5.57 -4.44 -32.26
CA GLY A 274 -4.47 -4.57 -33.21
C GLY A 274 -3.85 -5.96 -33.28
N GLY A 275 -4.36 -6.94 -32.52
CA GLY A 275 -3.77 -8.26 -32.39
C GLY A 275 -2.36 -8.24 -31.78
N ASP A 276 -1.62 -9.34 -31.92
CA ASP A 276 -0.39 -9.58 -31.13
C ASP A 276 0.81 -8.69 -31.49
N SER A 277 0.75 -7.97 -32.62
CA SER A 277 1.88 -7.16 -33.12
C SER A 277 1.46 -5.77 -33.61
N GLY A 278 0.17 -5.43 -33.56
CA GLY A 278 -0.33 -4.16 -34.09
C GLY A 278 -0.24 -2.99 -33.12
N VAL A 279 -0.11 -1.77 -33.67
CA VAL A 279 -0.29 -0.52 -32.94
C VAL A 279 -1.74 -0.06 -33.03
N VAL A 280 -2.37 0.24 -31.89
CA VAL A 280 -3.70 0.85 -31.79
C VAL A 280 -3.58 2.29 -31.33
N VAL A 281 -4.13 3.21 -32.12
CA VAL A 281 -4.08 4.65 -31.87
C VAL A 281 -5.49 5.23 -31.83
N ASN A 282 -5.79 6.02 -30.80
CA ASN A 282 -6.93 6.91 -30.78
C ASN A 282 -6.46 8.37 -30.61
N SER A 283 -6.79 9.20 -31.61
CA SER A 283 -6.67 10.66 -31.57
C SER A 283 -8.04 11.36 -31.72
N GLY A 284 -9.10 10.61 -32.03
CA GLY A 284 -10.47 11.08 -32.10
C GLY A 284 -11.28 10.82 -30.82
N VAL A 285 -12.60 10.64 -30.98
CA VAL A 285 -13.56 10.45 -29.88
C VAL A 285 -14.10 9.02 -29.84
N LEU A 286 -14.07 8.40 -28.67
CA LEU A 286 -14.79 7.17 -28.34
C LEU A 286 -15.85 7.51 -27.29
N ASP A 287 -17.14 7.40 -27.64
CA ASP A 287 -18.27 7.75 -26.75
C ASP A 287 -19.14 6.51 -26.48
N VAL A 288 -19.08 6.01 -25.25
CA VAL A 288 -19.94 4.95 -24.71
C VAL A 288 -20.80 5.46 -23.56
N SER A 289 -21.07 6.76 -23.49
CA SER A 289 -21.77 7.36 -22.37
C SER A 289 -23.25 6.94 -22.28
N GLY A 290 -23.79 6.95 -21.07
CA GLY A 290 -25.20 6.67 -20.76
C GLY A 290 -25.77 7.78 -19.89
N LYS A 291 -26.05 8.93 -20.49
CA LYS A 291 -26.36 10.18 -19.76
C LYS A 291 -27.85 10.38 -19.51
N GLN A 292 -28.73 9.53 -20.04
CA GLN A 292 -30.16 9.64 -19.75
C GLN A 292 -30.49 9.05 -18.38
N SER A 293 -31.64 9.43 -17.84
CA SER A 293 -32.11 8.99 -16.52
C SER A 293 -32.08 7.47 -16.39
N GLY A 294 -31.31 6.95 -15.44
CA GLY A 294 -31.21 5.52 -15.15
C GLY A 294 -30.19 4.76 -16.00
N GLU A 295 -29.44 5.42 -16.87
CA GLU A 295 -28.41 4.80 -17.71
C GLU A 295 -27.04 4.77 -17.02
N ARG A 296 -26.22 3.81 -17.41
CA ARG A 296 -24.82 3.66 -16.99
C ARG A 296 -23.90 3.88 -18.18
N GLY A 297 -22.67 4.30 -17.90
CA GLY A 297 -21.62 4.31 -18.92
C GLY A 297 -21.32 2.89 -19.43
N GLY A 298 -21.00 2.79 -20.72
CA GLY A 298 -20.65 1.56 -21.41
C GLY A 298 -19.17 1.18 -21.29
N ASN A 299 -18.68 0.39 -22.25
CA ASN A 299 -17.35 -0.22 -22.17
C ASN A 299 -16.47 0.12 -23.38
N VAL A 300 -15.23 0.51 -23.13
CA VAL A 300 -14.17 0.66 -24.15
C VAL A 300 -13.03 -0.31 -23.85
N THR A 301 -12.57 -1.02 -24.87
CA THR A 301 -11.39 -1.88 -24.80
C THR A 301 -10.44 -1.54 -25.95
N MET A 302 -9.18 -1.25 -25.64
CA MET A 302 -8.12 -0.99 -26.60
C MET A 302 -6.94 -1.94 -26.34
N THR A 303 -6.65 -2.84 -27.28
CA THR A 303 -5.60 -3.85 -27.18
C THR A 303 -4.74 -3.94 -28.43
N GLY A 304 -3.47 -4.28 -28.26
CA GLY A 304 -2.50 -4.50 -29.33
C GLY A 304 -1.12 -4.58 -28.71
N GLN A 305 -0.07 -4.75 -29.50
CA GLN A 305 1.30 -4.69 -28.98
C GLN A 305 1.61 -3.31 -28.38
N TYR A 306 1.13 -2.25 -29.02
CA TYR A 306 1.28 -0.86 -28.56
C TYR A 306 -0.07 -0.16 -28.59
N VAL A 307 -0.43 0.56 -27.51
CA VAL A 307 -1.72 1.25 -27.40
C VAL A 307 -1.51 2.70 -27.00
N GLY A 308 -2.03 3.64 -27.81
CA GLY A 308 -1.83 5.07 -27.60
C GLY A 308 -3.10 5.90 -27.65
N LEU A 309 -3.27 6.79 -26.67
CA LEU A 309 -4.23 7.88 -26.66
C LEU A 309 -3.48 9.21 -26.76
N PHE A 310 -3.52 9.85 -27.94
CA PHE A 310 -2.69 11.04 -28.25
C PHE A 310 -3.43 12.36 -27.99
N ASP A 311 -2.78 13.51 -28.27
CA ASP A 311 -3.10 14.88 -27.80
C ASP A 311 -4.45 15.50 -28.25
N SER A 312 -5.42 14.69 -28.68
CA SER A 312 -6.83 15.05 -28.85
C SER A 312 -7.79 13.89 -28.56
N GLY A 313 -7.23 12.73 -28.20
CA GLY A 313 -7.94 11.51 -27.93
C GLY A 313 -8.86 11.65 -26.72
N ARG A 314 -10.14 11.41 -26.93
CA ARG A 314 -11.17 11.47 -25.90
C ARG A 314 -11.89 10.13 -25.76
N ILE A 315 -12.05 9.68 -24.52
CA ILE A 315 -12.91 8.56 -24.19
C ILE A 315 -13.95 9.04 -23.16
N ASP A 316 -15.24 8.96 -23.52
CA ASP A 316 -16.37 9.31 -22.65
C ASP A 316 -17.20 8.07 -22.34
N ALA A 317 -17.13 7.64 -21.08
CA ALA A 317 -17.89 6.54 -20.50
C ALA A 317 -18.67 7.03 -19.27
N ASP A 318 -19.09 8.30 -19.24
CA ASP A 318 -19.91 8.85 -18.16
C ASP A 318 -21.30 8.21 -18.15
N GLY A 319 -21.92 8.11 -16.96
CA GLY A 319 -23.29 7.61 -16.82
C GLY A 319 -24.12 8.33 -15.74
N ASP A 320 -25.44 8.34 -15.90
CA ASP A 320 -26.36 8.98 -14.96
C ASP A 320 -26.33 8.33 -13.57
N ILE A 321 -26.44 6.99 -13.54
CA ILE A 321 -26.47 6.18 -12.30
C ILE A 321 -25.16 5.38 -12.04
N GLY A 322 -24.08 5.74 -12.73
CA GLY A 322 -22.74 5.15 -12.55
C GLY A 322 -21.85 5.23 -13.80
N GLY A 323 -20.55 5.39 -13.59
CA GLY A 323 -19.56 5.39 -14.67
C GLY A 323 -19.36 4.04 -15.35
N GLY A 324 -18.85 4.06 -16.57
CA GLY A 324 -18.52 2.87 -17.37
C GLY A 324 -17.10 2.32 -17.13
N THR A 325 -16.62 1.50 -18.06
CA THR A 325 -15.29 0.88 -17.99
C THR A 325 -14.44 1.22 -19.21
N VAL A 326 -13.19 1.59 -18.99
CA VAL A 326 -12.18 1.79 -20.03
C VAL A 326 -10.95 0.93 -19.73
N LEU A 327 -10.62 0.01 -20.63
CA LEU A 327 -9.43 -0.84 -20.55
C LEU A 327 -8.49 -0.48 -21.71
N MET A 328 -7.30 0.03 -21.39
CA MET A 328 -6.29 0.44 -22.35
C MET A 328 -5.01 -0.35 -22.11
N GLY A 329 -4.63 -1.17 -23.08
CA GLY A 329 -3.45 -2.02 -23.04
C GLY A 329 -3.59 -3.28 -22.19
N GLY A 330 -4.57 -3.37 -21.29
CA GLY A 330 -4.76 -4.55 -20.46
C GLY A 330 -5.98 -4.47 -19.53
N ASP A 331 -6.29 -5.58 -18.87
CA ASP A 331 -7.22 -5.59 -17.73
C ASP A 331 -6.45 -5.36 -16.41
N TYR A 332 -7.21 -5.23 -15.33
CA TYR A 332 -6.71 -4.96 -13.99
C TYR A 332 -5.59 -5.93 -13.59
N GLN A 333 -4.45 -5.37 -13.18
CA GLN A 333 -3.23 -6.09 -12.81
C GLN A 333 -2.69 -7.04 -13.90
N GLY A 334 -2.99 -6.79 -15.17
CA GLY A 334 -2.55 -7.64 -16.27
C GLY A 334 -3.18 -9.03 -16.24
N SER A 335 -4.34 -9.17 -15.60
CA SER A 335 -5.02 -10.45 -15.42
C SER A 335 -5.95 -10.80 -16.60
N GLY A 336 -6.51 -12.01 -16.57
CA GLY A 336 -7.51 -12.46 -17.55
C GLY A 336 -6.91 -12.86 -18.90
N ASN A 337 -7.80 -12.99 -19.89
CA ASN A 337 -7.47 -13.42 -21.25
C ASN A 337 -7.34 -12.26 -22.24
N LEU A 338 -7.50 -11.01 -21.77
CA LEU A 338 -7.37 -9.84 -22.63
C LEU A 338 -5.91 -9.72 -23.09
N HIS A 339 -5.69 -9.41 -24.37
CA HIS A 339 -4.34 -9.18 -24.86
C HIS A 339 -3.69 -8.01 -24.10
N GLN A 340 -2.46 -8.25 -23.66
CA GLN A 340 -1.68 -7.38 -22.79
C GLN A 340 -0.62 -6.66 -23.63
N ALA A 341 -0.73 -5.34 -23.77
CA ALA A 341 0.16 -4.51 -24.56
C ALA A 341 1.57 -4.48 -23.97
N ASP A 342 2.59 -4.38 -24.82
CA ASP A 342 3.97 -4.20 -24.37
C ASP A 342 4.20 -2.76 -23.89
N SER A 343 3.55 -1.76 -24.52
CA SER A 343 3.58 -0.38 -24.02
C SER A 343 2.29 0.39 -24.26
N THR A 344 1.94 1.23 -23.28
CA THR A 344 0.75 2.08 -23.28
C THR A 344 1.15 3.56 -23.11
N PHE A 345 0.55 4.44 -23.91
CA PHE A 345 0.86 5.87 -23.90
C PHE A 345 -0.42 6.72 -23.85
N MET A 346 -0.46 7.69 -22.94
CA MET A 346 -1.49 8.72 -22.88
C MET A 346 -0.84 10.11 -22.86
N GLY A 347 -1.08 10.88 -23.93
CA GLY A 347 -0.58 12.25 -24.12
C GLY A 347 -1.17 13.25 -23.13
N SER A 348 -0.57 14.44 -23.04
CA SER A 348 -0.92 15.42 -22.00
C SER A 348 -2.28 16.08 -22.20
N ASP A 349 -2.76 16.16 -23.45
CA ASP A 349 -4.06 16.74 -23.77
C ASP A 349 -5.18 15.67 -23.94
N ALA A 350 -4.82 14.39 -23.78
CA ALA A 350 -5.77 13.29 -23.83
C ALA A 350 -6.65 13.21 -22.59
N ARG A 351 -7.89 12.71 -22.73
CA ARG A 351 -8.84 12.63 -21.61
C ARG A 351 -9.69 11.36 -21.59
N ILE A 352 -9.80 10.72 -20.43
CA ILE A 352 -10.72 9.62 -20.16
C ILE A 352 -11.68 10.02 -19.04
N SER A 353 -12.97 9.78 -19.24
CA SER A 353 -14.00 10.08 -18.23
C SER A 353 -14.93 8.90 -18.09
N ALA A 354 -15.17 8.49 -16.85
CA ALA A 354 -16.17 7.50 -16.48
C ALA A 354 -16.83 7.94 -15.17
N ASN A 355 -17.43 9.12 -15.17
CA ASN A 355 -18.10 9.70 -14.01
C ASN A 355 -19.50 9.11 -13.82
N ALA A 356 -19.96 9.05 -12.57
CA ALA A 356 -21.38 9.13 -12.27
C ALA A 356 -21.83 10.59 -12.31
N LEU A 357 -22.98 10.89 -12.92
CA LEU A 357 -23.46 12.26 -13.07
C LEU A 357 -24.47 12.66 -11.98
N SER A 358 -25.49 11.83 -11.74
CA SER A 358 -26.56 12.14 -10.79
C SER A 358 -26.46 11.33 -9.50
N ARG A 359 -26.17 10.03 -9.60
CA ARG A 359 -26.03 9.12 -8.45
C ARG A 359 -25.12 7.95 -8.79
N GLY A 360 -24.48 7.36 -7.79
CA GLY A 360 -23.74 6.11 -7.94
C GLY A 360 -22.25 6.34 -8.03
N ASP A 361 -21.53 5.24 -8.22
CA ASP A 361 -20.07 5.23 -8.15
C ASP A 361 -19.45 5.63 -9.48
N GLY A 362 -18.27 6.23 -9.40
CA GLY A 362 -17.40 6.39 -10.55
C GLY A 362 -17.03 5.05 -11.18
N GLY A 363 -16.64 5.10 -12.45
CA GLY A 363 -16.32 3.94 -13.27
C GLY A 363 -14.93 3.34 -13.01
N LYS A 364 -14.49 2.48 -13.92
CA LYS A 364 -13.19 1.78 -13.89
C LYS A 364 -12.34 2.21 -15.09
N VAL A 365 -11.12 2.70 -14.87
CA VAL A 365 -10.18 3.08 -15.94
C VAL A 365 -8.82 2.41 -15.70
N ILE A 366 -8.41 1.53 -16.60
CA ILE A 366 -7.14 0.79 -16.50
C ILE A 366 -6.22 1.21 -17.66
N LEU A 367 -5.02 1.71 -17.33
CA LEU A 367 -3.91 1.87 -18.25
C LEU A 367 -2.82 0.89 -17.83
N TRP A 368 -2.58 -0.13 -18.66
CA TRP A 368 -1.69 -1.22 -18.30
C TRP A 368 -0.78 -1.60 -19.47
N SER A 369 0.42 -2.06 -19.17
CA SER A 369 1.36 -2.63 -20.15
C SER A 369 2.32 -3.62 -19.49
N LYS A 370 2.86 -4.58 -20.25
CA LYS A 370 3.94 -5.45 -19.79
C LYS A 370 5.18 -4.64 -19.45
N ASP A 371 5.62 -3.74 -20.34
CA ASP A 371 6.91 -3.06 -20.18
C ASP A 371 6.79 -1.59 -19.77
N SER A 372 6.16 -0.73 -20.58
CA SER A 372 6.13 0.71 -20.28
C SER A 372 4.77 1.38 -20.41
N THR A 373 4.35 2.03 -19.32
CA THR A 373 3.18 2.91 -19.33
C THR A 373 3.63 4.35 -19.09
N ARG A 374 3.14 5.27 -19.93
CA ARG A 374 3.36 6.71 -19.78
C ARG A 374 2.02 7.41 -19.75
N PHE A 375 1.74 8.11 -18.64
CA PHE A 375 0.45 8.72 -18.38
C PHE A 375 0.61 10.22 -18.06
N TYR A 376 0.20 11.06 -19.01
CA TYR A 376 0.35 12.51 -18.93
C TYR A 376 -0.96 13.30 -18.99
N GLY A 377 -2.08 12.67 -19.36
CA GLY A 377 -3.38 13.32 -19.57
C GLY A 377 -4.31 13.32 -18.35
N ASP A 378 -5.62 13.48 -18.57
CA ASP A 378 -6.62 13.52 -17.50
C ASP A 378 -7.48 12.24 -17.44
N ILE A 379 -7.64 11.66 -16.26
CA ILE A 379 -8.62 10.60 -15.95
C ILE A 379 -9.59 11.12 -14.89
N SER A 380 -10.89 11.00 -15.13
CA SER A 380 -11.95 11.39 -14.18
C SER A 380 -12.92 10.25 -13.95
N VAL A 381 -13.06 9.80 -12.70
CA VAL A 381 -13.94 8.70 -12.29
C VAL A 381 -14.74 9.10 -11.03
N ARG A 382 -15.40 10.25 -11.08
CA ARG A 382 -16.08 10.82 -9.93
C ARG A 382 -17.36 10.07 -9.55
N GLY A 383 -17.61 9.98 -8.24
CA GLY A 383 -18.86 9.51 -7.67
C GLY A 383 -19.90 10.63 -7.51
N ALA A 384 -21.18 10.29 -7.66
CA ALA A 384 -22.29 11.24 -7.55
C ALA A 384 -23.36 10.83 -6.52
N GLY A 385 -24.09 11.83 -6.03
CA GLY A 385 -25.09 11.68 -4.97
C GLY A 385 -24.49 11.48 -3.59
N SER A 386 -25.36 11.40 -2.57
CA SER A 386 -24.95 11.33 -1.16
C SER A 386 -24.27 10.03 -0.74
N GLN A 387 -24.37 8.98 -1.56
CA GLN A 387 -23.83 7.65 -1.29
C GLN A 387 -22.79 7.19 -2.33
N GLY A 388 -22.63 7.91 -3.45
CA GLY A 388 -21.70 7.51 -4.50
C GLY A 388 -20.25 7.70 -4.09
N ARG A 389 -19.39 6.78 -4.51
CA ARG A 389 -17.95 6.78 -4.26
C ARG A 389 -17.18 7.11 -5.54
N GLY A 390 -15.95 7.59 -5.40
CA GLY A 390 -15.04 7.66 -6.53
C GLY A 390 -14.75 6.26 -7.10
N GLY A 391 -14.40 6.21 -8.37
CA GLY A 391 -14.16 4.96 -9.10
C GLY A 391 -12.79 4.34 -8.87
N LEU A 392 -12.41 3.43 -9.77
CA LEU A 392 -11.13 2.72 -9.75
C LEU A 392 -10.25 3.15 -10.90
N VAL A 393 -9.00 3.50 -10.61
CA VAL A 393 -7.96 3.74 -11.62
C VAL A 393 -6.76 2.82 -11.38
N GLU A 394 -6.18 2.32 -12.46
CA GLU A 394 -4.85 1.68 -12.43
C GLU A 394 -3.97 2.29 -13.50
N THR A 395 -2.72 2.56 -13.15
CA THR A 395 -1.65 2.96 -14.08
C THR A 395 -0.41 2.13 -13.77
N SER A 396 -0.17 1.07 -14.56
CA SER A 396 0.83 0.03 -14.24
C SER A 396 1.66 -0.38 -15.44
N GLY A 397 2.88 -0.83 -15.17
CA GLY A 397 3.84 -1.35 -16.13
C GLY A 397 5.24 -1.36 -15.52
N HIS A 398 6.12 -2.24 -15.98
CA HIS A 398 7.45 -2.41 -15.39
C HIS A 398 8.24 -1.08 -15.25
N ALA A 399 8.17 -0.23 -16.28
CA ALA A 399 8.62 1.15 -16.29
C ALA A 399 7.43 2.11 -16.41
N LEU A 400 7.33 3.06 -15.48
CA LEU A 400 6.17 3.94 -15.37
C LEU A 400 6.59 5.41 -15.27
N ASP A 401 5.85 6.26 -15.96
CA ASP A 401 5.96 7.71 -15.81
C ASP A 401 4.56 8.32 -15.70
N VAL A 402 4.30 8.97 -14.57
CA VAL A 402 2.98 9.48 -14.21
C VAL A 402 3.10 10.96 -13.84
N SER A 403 2.52 11.82 -14.68
CA SER A 403 2.32 13.23 -14.37
C SER A 403 0.94 13.77 -14.75
N GLY A 404 0.04 12.91 -15.25
CA GLY A 404 -1.35 13.27 -15.54
C GLY A 404 -2.18 13.60 -14.30
N ILE A 405 -3.46 13.89 -14.48
CA ILE A 405 -4.42 14.17 -13.40
C ILE A 405 -5.33 12.96 -13.22
N VAL A 406 -5.57 12.55 -11.97
CA VAL A 406 -6.53 11.49 -11.64
C VAL A 406 -7.53 12.03 -10.62
N ASP A 407 -8.74 12.34 -11.10
CA ASP A 407 -9.86 12.82 -10.27
C ASP A 407 -10.71 11.63 -9.81
N LEU A 408 -10.56 11.32 -8.51
CA LEU A 408 -11.21 10.24 -7.79
C LEU A 408 -12.24 10.77 -6.80
N SER A 409 -12.63 12.05 -6.92
CA SER A 409 -13.49 12.71 -5.96
C SER A 409 -14.91 12.15 -5.95
N ALA A 410 -15.62 12.35 -4.84
CA ALA A 410 -17.04 12.08 -4.75
C ALA A 410 -17.72 13.09 -3.83
N VAL A 411 -18.97 13.44 -4.15
CA VAL A 411 -19.78 14.37 -3.34
C VAL A 411 -20.01 13.85 -1.92
N SER A 412 -20.03 12.53 -1.72
CA SER A 412 -20.13 11.87 -0.41
C SER A 412 -18.89 12.07 0.47
N GLY A 413 -17.77 12.53 -0.09
CA GLY A 413 -16.47 12.58 0.58
C GLY A 413 -15.72 11.24 0.61
N GLN A 414 -16.27 10.18 0.00
CA GLN A 414 -15.61 8.87 -0.15
C GLN A 414 -14.95 8.78 -1.52
N GLY A 415 -13.66 9.13 -1.58
CA GLY A 415 -12.88 9.07 -2.82
C GLY A 415 -12.67 7.64 -3.33
N GLY A 416 -12.21 7.56 -4.58
CA GLY A 416 -11.93 6.32 -5.30
C GLY A 416 -10.58 5.69 -4.92
N SER A 417 -10.21 4.65 -5.68
CA SER A 417 -8.97 3.92 -5.49
C SER A 417 -8.04 4.07 -6.69
N TRP A 418 -6.73 4.18 -6.43
CA TRP A 418 -5.71 4.24 -7.48
C TRP A 418 -4.56 3.26 -7.20
N LEU A 419 -4.35 2.33 -8.13
CA LEU A 419 -3.25 1.36 -8.11
C LEU A 419 -2.12 1.79 -9.06
N ILE A 420 -0.89 1.71 -8.56
CA ILE A 420 0.35 2.01 -9.27
C ILE A 420 1.34 0.86 -9.00
N ASP A 421 1.79 0.14 -10.03
CA ASP A 421 2.65 -1.06 -9.87
C ASP A 421 3.81 -1.16 -10.91
N PRO A 422 4.95 -0.49 -10.68
CA PRO A 422 6.18 -0.68 -11.47
C PRO A 422 7.26 -1.51 -10.75
N PHE A 423 8.42 -1.75 -11.39
CA PHE A 423 9.54 -2.40 -10.69
C PHE A 423 10.20 -1.51 -9.62
N ASN A 424 10.43 -0.24 -9.90
CA ASN A 424 11.04 0.72 -8.98
C ASN A 424 10.34 2.05 -9.16
N ILE A 425 10.15 2.85 -8.12
CA ILE A 425 9.50 4.17 -8.28
C ILE A 425 10.06 5.25 -7.36
N ASN A 426 10.20 6.45 -7.91
CA ASN A 426 10.46 7.68 -7.19
C ASN A 426 9.19 8.54 -7.15
N ILE A 427 8.81 9.02 -5.97
CA ILE A 427 7.80 10.07 -5.81
C ILE A 427 8.54 11.41 -5.80
N THR A 428 8.37 12.23 -6.82
CA THR A 428 9.23 13.40 -7.09
C THR A 428 8.45 14.62 -7.62
N ASN A 429 9.03 15.81 -7.53
CA ASN A 429 8.49 17.06 -8.09
C ASN A 429 8.69 17.18 -9.59
N GLY A 430 9.70 16.50 -10.15
CA GLY A 430 9.96 16.51 -11.57
C GLY A 430 9.02 15.53 -12.26
N ALA A 431 8.14 16.03 -13.14
CA ALA A 431 7.64 15.18 -14.22
C ALA A 431 8.87 14.56 -14.88
N SER A 432 8.91 13.24 -15.12
CA SER A 432 9.93 12.78 -16.05
C SER A 432 9.59 13.49 -17.35
N THR A 433 10.45 14.40 -17.79
CA THR A 433 10.49 14.74 -19.20
C THR A 433 11.08 13.51 -19.86
N GLY A 434 10.27 12.46 -20.01
CA GLY A 434 10.56 11.28 -20.81
C GLY A 434 10.70 11.66 -22.28
N THR A 435 11.54 12.66 -22.57
CA THR A 435 12.13 12.97 -23.86
C THR A 435 13.01 11.79 -24.21
N SER A 436 12.35 10.69 -24.53
CA SER A 436 12.85 9.86 -25.59
C SER A 436 12.89 10.75 -26.83
N THR A 437 14.08 10.90 -27.41
CA THR A 437 14.26 11.41 -28.78
C THR A 437 13.76 10.40 -29.82
N SER A 438 13.10 9.31 -29.39
CA SER A 438 12.49 8.25 -30.19
C SER A 438 11.05 7.94 -29.70
N SER A 439 10.37 7.01 -30.38
CA SER A 439 8.93 6.68 -30.27
C SER A 439 8.33 6.73 -28.85
N PRO A 440 7.07 7.20 -28.68
CA PRO A 440 6.38 7.27 -27.38
C PRO A 440 6.24 5.92 -26.66
N PHE A 441 6.40 4.81 -27.40
CA PHE A 441 6.32 3.43 -26.90
C PHE A 441 7.68 2.83 -26.52
N THR A 442 8.76 3.60 -26.61
CA THR A 442 10.10 3.09 -26.21
C THR A 442 10.23 3.09 -24.68
N PRO A 443 10.45 1.93 -24.04
CA PRO A 443 10.68 1.89 -22.60
C PRO A 443 11.99 2.60 -22.25
N ASN A 444 12.02 3.33 -21.14
CA ASN A 444 13.29 3.76 -20.53
C ASN A 444 13.79 2.66 -19.59
N ALA A 445 14.25 1.54 -20.18
CA ALA A 445 14.62 0.36 -19.42
C ALA A 445 15.78 0.65 -18.43
N GLY A 446 15.63 0.19 -17.18
CA GLY A 446 16.69 0.23 -16.16
C GLY A 446 16.78 1.50 -15.30
N ALA A 447 15.99 2.54 -15.59
CA ALA A 447 15.83 3.70 -14.69
C ALA A 447 14.64 3.50 -13.74
N SER A 448 14.68 4.11 -12.55
CA SER A 448 13.51 4.14 -11.67
C SER A 448 12.35 4.87 -12.36
N SER A 449 11.15 4.31 -12.23
CA SER A 449 9.90 4.98 -12.61
C SER A 449 9.71 6.26 -11.80
N ASN A 450 8.90 7.18 -12.29
CA ASN A 450 8.59 8.40 -11.53
C ASN A 450 7.08 8.63 -11.45
N LEU A 451 6.65 9.03 -10.25
CA LEU A 451 5.33 9.51 -9.93
C LEU A 451 5.43 10.97 -9.48
N SER A 452 4.71 11.83 -10.18
CA SER A 452 4.55 13.23 -9.80
C SER A 452 3.88 13.33 -8.42
N SER A 453 4.59 13.91 -7.46
CA SER A 453 4.03 14.23 -6.15
C SER A 453 2.86 15.22 -6.27
N ALA A 454 2.83 16.10 -7.28
CA ALA A 454 1.70 16.99 -7.50
C ALA A 454 0.42 16.23 -7.88
N THR A 455 0.54 15.21 -8.75
CA THR A 455 -0.56 14.32 -9.11
C THR A 455 -1.06 13.54 -7.90
N LEU A 456 -0.13 12.91 -7.16
CA LEU A 456 -0.46 12.16 -5.95
C LEU A 456 -1.18 13.04 -4.91
N ASN A 457 -0.70 14.27 -4.70
CA ASN A 457 -1.26 15.23 -3.76
C ASN A 457 -2.69 15.66 -4.13
N ALA A 458 -2.96 15.85 -5.43
CA ALA A 458 -4.30 16.19 -5.91
C ALA A 458 -5.31 15.07 -5.58
N SER A 459 -4.99 13.82 -5.93
CA SER A 459 -5.86 12.67 -5.66
C SER A 459 -6.06 12.43 -4.15
N LEU A 460 -5.01 12.55 -3.31
CA LEU A 460 -5.15 12.47 -1.85
C LEU A 460 -6.05 13.59 -1.30
N SER A 461 -6.01 14.77 -1.90
CA SER A 461 -6.85 15.91 -1.50
C SER A 461 -8.34 15.69 -1.78
N GLU A 462 -8.66 14.78 -2.69
CA GLU A 462 -10.02 14.36 -3.02
C GLU A 462 -10.54 13.22 -2.13
N GLY A 463 -9.71 12.71 -1.21
CA GLY A 463 -10.06 11.61 -0.31
C GLY A 463 -9.80 10.22 -0.89
N ALA A 464 -8.88 10.10 -1.86
CA ALA A 464 -8.57 8.84 -2.51
C ALA A 464 -7.84 7.83 -1.60
N ASN A 465 -7.97 6.55 -1.96
CA ASN A 465 -7.17 5.45 -1.44
C ASN A 465 -6.11 5.07 -2.48
N ILE A 466 -4.84 5.35 -2.20
CA ILE A 466 -3.75 5.16 -3.17
C ILE A 466 -2.84 4.04 -2.71
N LEU A 467 -2.63 3.06 -3.57
CA LEU A 467 -1.67 1.97 -3.40
C LEU A 467 -0.57 2.11 -4.45
N VAL A 468 0.64 2.42 -3.97
CA VAL A 468 1.87 2.31 -4.75
C VAL A 468 2.56 1.03 -4.33
N THR A 469 2.59 0.05 -5.21
CA THR A 469 3.30 -1.22 -4.99
C THR A 469 4.46 -1.34 -5.96
N THR A 470 5.49 -2.11 -5.61
CA THR A 470 6.57 -2.43 -6.54
C THR A 470 6.90 -3.91 -6.57
N SER A 471 7.54 -4.35 -7.65
CA SER A 471 8.08 -5.70 -7.85
C SER A 471 9.57 -5.65 -8.22
N SER A 472 10.31 -6.76 -8.21
CA SER A 472 11.72 -6.74 -8.67
C SER A 472 11.86 -7.27 -10.09
N GLY A 473 12.62 -6.56 -10.94
CA GLY A 473 12.93 -6.99 -12.29
C GLY A 473 13.85 -6.03 -13.04
N ALA A 474 14.35 -6.47 -14.21
CA ALA A 474 15.17 -5.66 -15.12
C ALA A 474 16.36 -4.91 -14.48
N GLY A 475 17.04 -5.54 -13.50
CA GLY A 475 18.19 -4.95 -12.80
C GLY A 475 17.85 -3.92 -11.71
N THR A 476 16.56 -3.68 -11.47
CA THR A 476 16.07 -2.84 -10.37
C THR A 476 15.73 -3.71 -9.15
N SER A 477 15.59 -3.08 -7.98
CA SER A 477 15.52 -3.81 -6.71
C SER A 477 14.14 -3.92 -6.08
N GLY A 478 13.14 -3.18 -6.55
CA GLY A 478 11.85 -3.09 -5.88
C GLY A 478 11.70 -1.97 -4.86
N ASP A 479 12.44 -0.87 -4.98
CA ASP A 479 12.43 0.23 -4.01
C ASP A 479 11.38 1.32 -4.34
N ILE A 480 10.85 1.93 -3.28
CA ILE A 480 10.06 3.17 -3.32
C ILE A 480 10.86 4.29 -2.65
N ASN A 481 11.17 5.35 -3.40
CA ASN A 481 11.88 6.52 -2.88
C ASN A 481 10.96 7.75 -2.83
N VAL A 482 10.75 8.33 -1.65
CA VAL A 482 9.99 9.58 -1.49
C VAL A 482 10.95 10.76 -1.53
N LEU A 483 11.13 11.31 -2.74
CA LEU A 483 12.06 12.40 -3.05
C LEU A 483 11.40 13.79 -3.02
N SER A 484 10.08 13.85 -2.82
CA SER A 484 9.34 15.11 -2.70
C SER A 484 8.16 14.97 -1.74
N ASN A 485 7.70 16.11 -1.22
CA ASN A 485 6.67 16.15 -0.19
C ASN A 485 5.33 15.64 -0.72
N VAL A 486 4.72 14.74 0.05
CA VAL A 486 3.36 14.26 -0.16
C VAL A 486 2.43 14.98 0.80
N LYS A 487 1.36 15.56 0.28
CA LYS A 487 0.41 16.38 1.02
C LYS A 487 -1.02 16.15 0.52
N GLY A 488 -1.89 15.68 1.41
CA GLY A 488 -3.34 15.68 1.21
C GLY A 488 -4.03 16.86 1.89
N VAL A 489 -5.30 17.08 1.57
CA VAL A 489 -6.27 17.86 2.36
C VAL A 489 -7.64 17.17 2.47
N GLY A 490 -7.71 15.87 2.19
CA GLY A 490 -8.92 15.04 2.23
C GLY A 490 -8.82 13.95 3.31
N ASN A 491 -9.93 13.23 3.55
CA ASN A 491 -9.87 12.00 4.35
C ASN A 491 -9.42 10.87 3.42
N ALA A 492 -8.16 10.43 3.54
CA ALA A 492 -7.50 9.62 2.52
C ALA A 492 -6.66 8.49 3.12
N THR A 493 -6.21 7.58 2.26
CA THR A 493 -5.25 6.53 2.61
C THR A 493 -4.11 6.49 1.60
N LEU A 494 -2.87 6.43 2.09
CA LEU A 494 -1.67 6.21 1.29
C LEU A 494 -0.96 4.94 1.76
N THR A 495 -0.87 3.94 0.88
CA THR A 495 -0.09 2.73 1.11
C THR A 495 1.08 2.70 0.14
N LEU A 496 2.30 2.68 0.68
CA LEU A 496 3.52 2.40 -0.05
C LEU A 496 3.95 0.97 0.28
N GLN A 497 3.93 0.09 -0.71
CA GLN A 497 4.22 -1.34 -0.61
C GLN A 497 5.44 -1.70 -1.47
N ALA A 498 6.63 -1.61 -0.89
CA ALA A 498 7.86 -1.88 -1.62
C ALA A 498 8.19 -3.39 -1.65
N HIS A 499 8.65 -3.87 -2.81
CA HIS A 499 9.27 -5.20 -2.86
C HIS A 499 10.52 -5.29 -1.99
N ARG A 500 11.37 -4.27 -2.02
CA ARG A 500 12.57 -4.15 -1.18
C ARG A 500 12.45 -2.99 -0.19
N ASN A 501 12.98 -1.80 -0.47
CA ASN A 501 13.08 -0.72 0.53
C ASN A 501 12.08 0.41 0.30
N ILE A 502 11.72 1.09 1.40
CA ILE A 502 11.10 2.42 1.37
C ILE A 502 12.07 3.42 1.97
N VAL A 503 12.37 4.50 1.24
CA VAL A 503 13.32 5.52 1.68
C VAL A 503 12.70 6.92 1.64
N MET A 504 12.80 7.64 2.75
CA MET A 504 12.42 9.05 2.86
C MET A 504 13.58 9.85 3.47
N THR A 505 14.04 10.91 2.80
CA THR A 505 15.11 11.77 3.31
C THR A 505 14.80 13.23 3.02
N ASN A 506 14.76 14.06 4.06
CA ASN A 506 14.39 15.49 3.96
C ASN A 506 13.02 15.74 3.30
N THR A 507 12.06 14.83 3.48
CA THR A 507 10.73 14.88 2.87
C THR A 507 9.62 14.66 3.90
N SER A 508 8.42 15.11 3.58
CA SER A 508 7.24 14.99 4.44
C SER A 508 6.09 14.24 3.79
N ILE A 509 5.36 13.43 4.56
CA ILE A 509 3.98 13.00 4.27
C ILE A 509 3.06 13.74 5.25
N SER A 510 2.11 14.52 4.77
CA SER A 510 1.25 15.33 5.64
C SER A 510 -0.18 15.43 5.13
N ASN A 511 -1.10 15.82 6.01
CA ASN A 511 -2.48 16.13 5.64
C ASN A 511 -2.92 17.52 6.13
N GLY A 512 -4.02 18.03 5.57
CA GLY A 512 -4.68 19.23 6.05
C GLY A 512 -5.25 19.07 7.46
N THR A 513 -5.29 20.16 8.24
CA THR A 513 -5.88 20.16 9.59
C THR A 513 -7.36 19.77 9.53
N GLY A 514 -7.81 18.93 10.46
CA GLY A 514 -9.20 18.45 10.52
C GLY A 514 -9.56 17.37 9.49
N LYS A 515 -8.55 16.78 8.84
CA LYS A 515 -8.69 15.71 7.84
C LYS A 515 -7.74 14.58 8.20
N THR A 516 -8.18 13.34 8.06
CA THR A 516 -7.38 12.16 8.44
C THR A 516 -6.64 11.57 7.23
N LEU A 517 -5.39 11.15 7.44
CA LEU A 517 -4.62 10.42 6.43
C LEU A 517 -4.09 9.13 7.05
N ASN A 518 -4.60 7.98 6.63
CA ASN A 518 -3.98 6.71 6.99
C ASN A 518 -2.72 6.52 6.14
N VAL A 519 -1.60 6.19 6.77
CA VAL A 519 -0.32 5.96 6.08
C VAL A 519 0.18 4.57 6.40
N SER A 520 0.52 3.79 5.38
CA SER A 520 1.12 2.48 5.53
C SER A 520 2.42 2.41 4.72
N LEU A 521 3.54 2.17 5.38
CA LEU A 521 4.86 2.00 4.77
C LEU A 521 5.29 0.55 4.98
N VAL A 522 5.09 -0.29 3.97
CA VAL A 522 5.34 -1.73 4.10
C VAL A 522 6.36 -2.21 3.09
N SER A 523 7.38 -2.93 3.56
CA SER A 523 8.54 -3.35 2.78
C SER A 523 8.69 -4.88 2.78
N ASN A 524 9.69 -5.43 2.07
CA ASN A 524 9.98 -6.87 2.10
C ASN A 524 8.79 -7.74 1.60
N PHE A 525 8.23 -7.39 0.43
CA PHE A 525 7.05 -8.06 -0.15
C PHE A 525 7.25 -9.56 -0.41
N ASN A 526 8.47 -9.98 -0.75
CA ASN A 526 8.77 -11.39 -0.99
C ASN A 526 9.18 -12.15 0.29
N ASN A 527 9.14 -11.49 1.46
CA ASN A 527 9.58 -12.01 2.74
C ASN A 527 11.01 -12.62 2.73
N SER A 528 11.90 -12.11 1.87
CA SER A 528 13.29 -12.56 1.77
C SER A 528 14.16 -12.16 2.96
N GLY A 529 13.66 -11.28 3.84
CA GLY A 529 14.44 -10.67 4.91
C GLY A 529 15.29 -9.50 4.45
N ASN A 530 15.12 -9.03 3.20
CA ASN A 530 15.81 -7.90 2.63
C ASN A 530 14.80 -6.88 2.11
N GLY A 531 14.28 -6.05 3.00
CA GLY A 531 13.40 -4.94 2.65
C GLY A 531 13.10 -4.07 3.86
N SER A 532 13.72 -2.91 3.92
CA SER A 532 13.74 -2.02 5.09
C SER A 532 12.95 -0.74 4.86
N VAL A 533 12.63 -0.02 5.94
CA VAL A 533 12.07 1.33 5.90
C VAL A 533 13.06 2.30 6.56
N ALA A 534 13.54 3.29 5.82
CA ALA A 534 14.52 4.27 6.27
C ALA A 534 13.98 5.70 6.18
N LEU A 535 13.85 6.36 7.34
CA LEU A 535 13.37 7.73 7.50
C LEU A 535 14.48 8.61 8.09
N SER A 536 15.00 9.56 7.31
CA SER A 536 16.07 10.45 7.77
C SER A 536 15.69 11.93 7.60
N ASN A 537 15.61 12.67 8.71
CA ASN A 537 15.08 14.04 8.71
C ASN A 537 13.73 14.13 7.97
N ALA A 538 12.89 13.10 8.12
CA ALA A 538 11.60 12.99 7.46
C ALA A 538 10.47 13.40 8.42
N SER A 539 9.32 13.83 7.91
CA SER A 539 8.15 14.06 8.76
C SER A 539 6.90 13.34 8.26
N ILE A 540 6.11 12.80 9.20
CA ILE A 540 4.81 12.18 8.90
C ILE A 540 3.76 12.79 9.84
N SER A 541 2.73 13.41 9.28
CA SER A 541 1.62 14.01 10.03
C SER A 541 0.27 13.51 9.49
N THR A 542 -0.40 12.63 10.24
CA THR A 542 -1.64 11.97 9.79
C THR A 542 -2.93 12.64 10.25
N ASN A 543 -2.85 13.58 11.20
CA ASN A 543 -3.97 14.39 11.71
C ASN A 543 -5.23 13.57 12.08
N GLY A 544 -5.03 12.48 12.82
CA GLY A 544 -6.06 11.56 13.32
C GLY A 544 -6.11 10.22 12.58
N GLY A 545 -5.40 10.08 11.45
CA GLY A 545 -5.21 8.79 10.78
C GLY A 545 -4.11 7.93 11.41
N ASN A 546 -4.12 6.63 11.13
CA ASN A 546 -3.11 5.70 11.66
C ASN A 546 -1.83 5.70 10.82
N LEU A 547 -0.70 5.36 11.44
CA LEU A 547 0.56 5.04 10.76
C LEU A 547 0.96 3.59 11.03
N THR A 548 1.21 2.83 9.97
CA THR A 548 1.79 1.48 10.05
C THR A 548 3.12 1.43 9.30
N ILE A 549 4.16 0.88 9.92
CA ILE A 549 5.44 0.55 9.30
C ILE A 549 5.75 -0.92 9.58
N SER A 550 5.72 -1.79 8.56
CA SER A 550 5.78 -3.25 8.74
C SER A 550 6.25 -3.99 7.47
N GLY A 551 6.09 -5.33 7.44
CA GLY A 551 6.30 -6.12 6.23
C GLY A 551 5.09 -6.09 5.30
N ALA A 552 5.32 -6.30 4.01
CA ALA A 552 4.34 -6.12 2.94
C ALA A 552 3.48 -7.35 2.61
N VAL A 553 3.87 -8.57 3.02
CA VAL A 553 3.05 -9.78 2.83
C VAL A 553 1.74 -9.68 3.63
N ASP A 554 1.86 -9.37 4.92
CA ASP A 554 0.74 -9.08 5.82
C ASP A 554 1.21 -8.07 6.87
N PRO A 555 0.75 -6.81 6.81
CA PRO A 555 1.18 -5.77 7.74
C PRO A 555 0.94 -6.09 9.22
N ALA A 556 -0.01 -6.98 9.54
CA ALA A 556 -0.31 -7.36 10.92
C ALA A 556 0.70 -8.37 11.49
N THR A 557 1.34 -9.18 10.65
CA THR A 557 2.17 -10.32 11.09
C THR A 557 3.61 -10.27 10.55
N SER A 558 3.85 -9.57 9.46
CA SER A 558 5.13 -9.50 8.74
C SER A 558 6.02 -8.33 9.19
N TRP A 559 7.28 -8.35 8.74
CA TRP A 559 8.34 -7.44 9.19
C TRP A 559 8.98 -6.65 8.06
N ALA A 560 9.22 -5.37 8.30
CA ALA A 560 10.28 -4.65 7.61
C ALA A 560 11.62 -5.21 8.11
N SER A 561 12.42 -5.81 7.23
CA SER A 561 13.54 -6.66 7.62
C SER A 561 14.82 -6.34 6.85
N THR A 562 15.96 -6.66 7.45
CA THR A 562 17.28 -6.50 6.81
C THR A 562 18.12 -7.76 6.97
N ASN A 563 18.81 -8.13 5.90
CA ASN A 563 19.84 -9.18 5.90
C ASN A 563 21.24 -8.60 5.69
N VAL A 564 21.36 -7.27 5.70
CA VAL A 564 22.59 -6.53 5.41
C VAL A 564 23.36 -6.30 6.71
N SER A 565 24.69 -6.51 6.68
CA SER A 565 25.54 -6.14 7.81
C SER A 565 25.55 -4.62 8.02
N ASN A 566 25.45 -4.20 9.27
CA ASN A 566 25.12 -2.85 9.74
C ASN A 566 23.76 -2.31 9.24
N GLY A 567 22.90 -3.19 8.73
CA GLY A 567 21.56 -2.86 8.29
C GLY A 567 20.60 -2.64 9.45
N VAL A 568 19.51 -1.91 9.17
CA VAL A 568 18.39 -1.75 10.09
C VAL A 568 17.07 -2.06 9.37
N GLY A 569 16.18 -2.84 9.99
CA GLY A 569 14.85 -3.13 9.44
C GLY A 569 13.97 -1.87 9.34
N ILE A 570 13.85 -1.13 10.45
CA ILE A 570 13.22 0.21 10.49
C ILE A 570 14.20 1.21 11.10
N SER A 571 14.58 2.24 10.35
CA SER A 571 15.49 3.30 10.80
C SER A 571 14.80 4.66 10.82
N MET A 572 14.86 5.37 11.95
CA MET A 572 14.43 6.76 12.08
C MET A 572 15.58 7.60 12.64
N THR A 573 16.08 8.57 11.87
CA THR A 573 17.31 9.29 12.18
C THR A 573 17.22 10.79 11.88
N ASN A 574 18.20 11.55 12.38
CA ASN A 574 18.48 12.93 11.94
C ASN A 574 17.31 13.92 12.06
N GLY A 575 16.48 13.82 13.10
CA GLY A 575 15.37 14.74 13.31
C GLY A 575 14.02 14.27 12.76
N THR A 576 13.88 12.98 12.44
CA THR A 576 12.60 12.45 11.96
C THR A 576 11.47 12.70 12.98
N ARG A 577 10.32 13.20 12.50
CA ARG A 577 9.16 13.53 13.35
C ARG A 577 7.88 12.88 12.83
N ILE A 578 7.29 12.02 13.64
CA ILE A 578 6.00 11.39 13.38
C ILE A 578 4.98 11.95 14.39
N SER A 579 3.84 12.42 13.88
CA SER A 579 2.73 12.95 14.68
C SER A 579 1.41 12.44 14.13
N THR A 580 0.60 11.77 14.94
CA THR A 580 -0.73 11.31 14.48
C THR A 580 -1.91 12.04 15.07
N SER A 581 -1.72 12.83 16.13
CA SER A 581 -2.78 13.66 16.74
C SER A 581 -4.07 12.88 17.07
N GLY A 582 -3.92 11.64 17.55
CA GLY A 582 -5.02 10.77 17.98
C GLY A 582 -5.04 9.40 17.29
N GLY A 583 -4.40 9.25 16.12
CA GLY A 583 -4.29 7.95 15.43
C GLY A 583 -3.20 7.04 16.03
N ASP A 584 -3.29 5.74 15.78
CA ASP A 584 -2.31 4.77 16.28
C ASP A 584 -1.01 4.79 15.43
N ILE A 585 0.12 4.46 16.06
CA ILE A 585 1.42 4.21 15.41
C ILE A 585 1.81 2.75 15.65
N THR A 586 2.00 1.98 14.58
CA THR A 586 2.46 0.58 14.65
C THR A 586 3.77 0.42 13.91
N LEU A 587 4.80 -0.11 14.58
CA LEU A 587 6.12 -0.43 14.00
C LEU A 587 6.44 -1.92 14.18
N ARG A 588 6.77 -2.62 13.09
CA ARG A 588 7.16 -4.03 13.09
C ARG A 588 8.44 -4.23 12.28
N GLY A 589 9.57 -4.30 12.98
CA GLY A 589 10.89 -4.44 12.38
C GLY A 589 11.57 -5.75 12.76
N ALA A 590 12.40 -6.29 11.87
CA ALA A 590 13.21 -7.46 12.14
C ALA A 590 14.61 -7.39 11.51
N THR A 591 15.50 -8.29 11.93
CA THR A 591 16.64 -8.72 11.11
C THR A 591 16.33 -10.09 10.51
N SER A 592 16.96 -10.45 9.40
CA SER A 592 16.83 -11.79 8.84
C SER A 592 17.41 -12.85 9.78
N SER A 593 16.80 -14.04 9.82
CA SER A 593 17.36 -15.21 10.51
C SER A 593 18.56 -15.80 9.77
N SER A 594 18.69 -15.54 8.47
CA SER A 594 19.78 -15.97 7.60
C SER A 594 20.94 -14.97 7.51
N LEU A 595 21.10 -14.11 8.51
CA LEU A 595 22.21 -13.16 8.57
C LEU A 595 23.56 -13.89 8.53
N ALA A 596 24.53 -13.37 7.76
CA ALA A 596 25.86 -13.95 7.71
C ALA A 596 26.52 -13.93 9.10
N ALA A 597 27.20 -15.02 9.48
CA ALA A 597 27.81 -15.16 10.79
C ALA A 597 28.75 -13.98 11.13
N GLY A 598 28.63 -13.45 12.34
CA GLY A 598 29.41 -12.29 12.79
C GLY A 598 28.93 -10.93 12.27
N SER A 599 27.86 -10.88 11.46
CA SER A 599 27.25 -9.61 11.04
C SER A 599 26.60 -8.89 12.23
N THR A 600 26.54 -7.57 12.18
CA THR A 600 25.79 -6.75 13.14
C THR A 600 24.55 -6.18 12.44
N ALA A 601 23.36 -6.32 13.01
CA ALA A 601 22.15 -5.69 12.46
C ALA A 601 21.15 -5.38 13.57
N THR A 602 20.26 -4.42 13.32
CA THR A 602 19.24 -4.00 14.29
C THR A 602 17.86 -4.06 13.68
N ALA A 603 16.87 -4.54 14.42
CA ALA A 603 15.51 -4.62 13.88
C ALA A 603 14.86 -3.22 13.79
N ILE A 604 14.92 -2.44 14.86
CA ILE A 604 14.40 -1.07 14.90
C ILE A 604 15.40 -0.14 15.59
N ASN A 605 15.75 0.98 14.95
CA ASN A 605 16.60 2.03 15.52
C ASN A 605 15.94 3.41 15.37
N ILE A 606 15.66 4.05 16.51
CA ILE A 606 15.14 5.42 16.60
C ILE A 606 16.21 6.29 17.25
N SER A 607 16.77 7.22 16.47
CA SER A 607 17.86 8.11 16.87
C SER A 607 17.54 9.57 16.53
N ARG A 608 17.73 10.48 17.49
CA ARG A 608 17.45 11.92 17.33
C ARG A 608 16.07 12.19 16.71
N SER A 609 15.03 11.44 17.09
CA SER A 609 13.72 11.45 16.41
C SER A 609 12.56 11.50 17.42
N THR A 610 11.37 11.92 16.98
CA THR A 610 10.17 12.00 17.83
C THR A 610 9.00 11.26 17.20
N LEU A 611 8.34 10.41 17.99
CA LEU A 611 7.06 9.79 17.68
C LEU A 611 6.05 10.31 18.70
N ASP A 612 4.95 10.89 18.23
CA ASP A 612 3.89 11.42 19.08
C ASP A 612 2.51 11.00 18.56
N ALA A 613 1.82 10.12 19.31
CA ALA A 613 0.50 9.66 18.90
C ALA A 613 -0.63 10.61 19.33
N GLY A 614 -0.36 11.62 20.17
CA GLY A 614 -1.34 12.65 20.58
C GLY A 614 -2.68 12.14 21.10
N GLY A 615 -2.75 10.93 21.68
CA GLY A 615 -4.01 10.28 22.07
C GLY A 615 -4.11 8.82 21.66
N GLY A 616 -3.49 8.45 20.54
CA GLY A 616 -3.47 7.08 20.02
C GLY A 616 -2.44 6.19 20.72
N ASN A 617 -2.48 4.90 20.41
CA ASN A 617 -1.51 3.93 20.89
C ASN A 617 -0.24 3.92 20.05
N ILE A 618 0.88 3.59 20.67
CA ILE A 618 2.15 3.30 19.99
C ILE A 618 2.51 1.85 20.28
N SER A 619 2.55 1.01 19.25
CA SER A 619 2.94 -0.40 19.34
C SER A 619 4.21 -0.64 18.53
N ILE A 620 5.27 -1.11 19.20
CA ILE A 620 6.57 -1.38 18.60
C ILE A 620 6.91 -2.84 18.84
N THR A 621 7.13 -3.61 17.77
CA THR A 621 7.60 -4.99 17.85
C THR A 621 8.90 -5.14 17.07
N ALA A 622 9.96 -5.61 17.74
CA ALA A 622 11.29 -5.70 17.18
C ALA A 622 11.91 -7.09 17.36
N VAL A 623 12.39 -7.72 16.29
CA VAL A 623 12.98 -9.07 16.35
C VAL A 623 14.35 -9.10 15.70
N GLN A 624 15.43 -9.21 16.50
CA GLN A 624 16.71 -9.66 15.97
C GLN A 624 16.62 -11.19 15.86
N ALA A 625 16.44 -11.70 14.65
CA ALA A 625 16.05 -13.09 14.40
C ALA A 625 17.24 -14.05 14.16
N SER A 626 18.47 -13.53 14.08
CA SER A 626 19.65 -14.34 13.80
C SER A 626 20.38 -14.74 15.07
N SER A 627 20.49 -16.03 15.33
CA SER A 627 21.21 -16.59 16.49
C SER A 627 22.74 -16.46 16.41
N THR A 628 23.29 -16.19 15.23
CA THR A 628 24.73 -16.03 14.98
C THR A 628 25.14 -14.58 14.72
N GLY A 629 24.15 -13.69 14.54
CA GLY A 629 24.35 -12.26 14.37
C GLY A 629 24.49 -11.52 15.70
N SER A 630 24.98 -10.29 15.60
CA SER A 630 25.06 -9.34 16.72
C SER A 630 24.17 -8.12 16.47
N GLY A 631 24.00 -7.29 17.50
CA GLY A 631 23.18 -6.09 17.47
C GLY A 631 21.94 -6.22 18.35
N ASP A 632 21.29 -5.10 18.64
CA ASP A 632 20.11 -5.04 19.50
C ASP A 632 18.81 -5.22 18.69
N ALA A 633 17.72 -5.72 19.28
CA ALA A 633 16.45 -5.79 18.58
C ALA A 633 15.81 -4.40 18.47
N PHE A 634 15.58 -3.71 19.60
CA PHE A 634 15.11 -2.33 19.62
C PHE A 634 16.13 -1.38 20.24
N VAL A 635 16.35 -0.24 19.58
CA VAL A 635 17.25 0.83 20.01
C VAL A 635 16.55 2.19 20.02
N LEU A 636 16.59 2.88 21.17
CA LEU A 636 16.24 4.29 21.31
C LEU A 636 17.48 5.09 21.77
N THR A 637 17.86 6.12 21.01
CA THR A 637 19.10 6.86 21.25
C THR A 637 19.06 8.31 20.75
N GLY A 638 20.13 9.06 21.04
CA GLY A 638 20.36 10.37 20.43
C GLY A 638 19.38 11.48 20.85
N GLY A 639 18.70 11.35 21.99
CA GLY A 639 17.74 12.36 22.44
C GLY A 639 16.35 12.20 21.85
N SER A 640 15.94 10.95 21.61
CA SER A 640 14.67 10.62 20.96
C SER A 640 13.50 10.61 21.94
N ASN A 641 12.30 10.86 21.43
CA ASN A 641 11.06 10.91 22.21
C ASN A 641 9.99 9.97 21.63
N ILE A 642 9.33 9.20 22.48
CA ILE A 642 8.14 8.40 22.14
C ILE A 642 7.03 8.80 23.11
N LEU A 643 6.00 9.46 22.59
CA LEU A 643 5.04 10.21 23.39
C LEU A 643 3.60 9.85 23.00
N THR A 644 2.71 9.85 23.99
CA THR A 644 1.27 9.93 23.76
C THR A 644 0.57 10.56 24.97
N SER A 645 -0.73 10.79 24.86
CA SER A 645 -1.54 11.48 25.86
C SER A 645 -2.93 10.85 26.03
N GLY A 646 -3.70 11.32 27.01
CA GLY A 646 -5.05 10.84 27.28
C GLY A 646 -5.05 9.35 27.64
N THR A 647 -5.78 8.56 26.85
CA THR A 647 -5.92 7.11 27.02
C THR A 647 -4.90 6.28 26.23
N GLY A 648 -4.12 6.92 25.34
CA GLY A 648 -3.17 6.22 24.46
C GLY A 648 -2.05 5.54 25.25
N SER A 649 -1.75 4.30 24.89
CA SER A 649 -0.70 3.50 25.53
C SER A 649 0.51 3.26 24.63
N ILE A 650 1.67 3.03 25.22
CA ILE A 650 2.92 2.68 24.52
C ILE A 650 3.31 1.24 24.89
N SER A 651 3.52 0.37 23.91
CA SER A 651 4.10 -0.97 24.08
C SER A 651 5.34 -1.13 23.21
N VAL A 652 6.42 -1.65 23.79
CA VAL A 652 7.61 -2.09 23.08
C VAL A 652 7.84 -3.55 23.45
N ASP A 653 7.70 -4.46 22.48
CA ASP A 653 7.92 -5.89 22.67
C ASP A 653 9.08 -6.32 21.76
N SER A 654 10.16 -6.83 22.36
CA SER A 654 11.43 -7.04 21.66
C SER A 654 12.08 -8.38 21.98
N THR A 655 12.63 -9.04 20.96
CA THR A 655 13.29 -10.34 21.09
C THR A 655 14.62 -10.33 20.34
N ASN A 656 15.69 -10.74 21.02
CA ASN A 656 17.01 -10.90 20.45
C ASN A 656 17.50 -12.34 20.59
N LEU A 657 17.66 -13.03 19.46
CA LEU A 657 18.08 -14.43 19.43
C LEU A 657 19.61 -14.60 19.35
N GLY A 658 20.35 -13.53 19.06
CA GLY A 658 21.81 -13.53 18.91
C GLY A 658 22.54 -12.79 20.04
N ILE A 659 23.59 -12.05 19.64
CA ILE A 659 24.42 -11.28 20.56
C ILE A 659 23.91 -9.83 20.64
N GLY A 660 23.28 -9.48 21.76
CA GLY A 660 22.83 -8.12 22.02
C GLY A 660 21.66 -8.09 22.99
N ASN A 661 21.05 -6.92 23.14
CA ASN A 661 19.92 -6.70 24.05
C ASN A 661 18.59 -6.86 23.30
N GLY A 662 17.52 -7.18 24.03
CA GLY A 662 16.15 -7.10 23.51
C GLY A 662 15.77 -5.65 23.26
N THR A 663 15.65 -4.87 24.33
CA THR A 663 15.44 -3.42 24.29
C THR A 663 16.64 -2.67 24.84
N ARG A 664 17.09 -1.63 24.13
CA ARG A 664 18.16 -0.73 24.60
C ARG A 664 17.79 0.74 24.45
N ILE A 665 17.78 1.47 25.56
CA ILE A 665 17.56 2.92 25.62
C ILE A 665 18.84 3.56 26.17
N PHE A 666 19.54 4.38 25.36
CA PHE A 666 20.88 4.86 25.75
C PHE A 666 21.37 6.17 25.13
N SER A 667 22.58 6.57 25.51
CA SER A 667 23.34 7.72 24.99
C SER A 667 22.84 9.08 25.49
N THR A 668 22.05 9.80 24.69
CA THR A 668 21.67 11.21 24.89
C THR A 668 20.19 11.29 25.25
N SER A 669 19.81 12.18 26.16
CA SER A 669 18.56 12.18 26.93
C SER A 669 17.29 11.74 26.19
N ASN A 670 16.87 10.48 26.31
CA ASN A 670 15.66 9.97 25.65
C ASN A 670 14.45 9.99 26.58
N THR A 671 13.26 10.16 26.01
CA THR A 671 11.99 10.12 26.75
C THR A 671 11.02 9.12 26.14
N ILE A 672 10.41 8.28 26.98
CA ILE A 672 9.20 7.53 26.64
C ILE A 672 8.13 7.90 27.67
N ALA A 673 7.02 8.50 27.22
CA ALA A 673 6.04 9.05 28.16
C ALA A 673 4.59 8.91 27.69
N THR A 674 3.71 8.55 28.62
CA THR A 674 2.26 8.74 28.48
C THR A 674 1.79 9.83 29.45
N THR A 675 0.99 10.78 28.98
CA THR A 675 0.37 11.80 29.83
C THR A 675 -1.13 11.53 29.94
N GLY A 676 -1.62 11.15 31.13
CA GLY A 676 -3.00 10.71 31.32
C GLY A 676 -3.08 9.28 31.85
N SER A 677 -4.09 8.52 31.43
CA SER A 677 -4.39 7.18 31.97
C SER A 677 -3.81 6.02 31.17
N GLY A 678 -3.17 6.28 30.03
CA GLY A 678 -2.56 5.25 29.21
C GLY A 678 -1.32 4.60 29.83
N ASN A 679 -1.05 3.35 29.47
CA ASN A 679 0.04 2.55 30.02
C ASN A 679 1.34 2.69 29.21
N LEU A 680 2.48 2.48 29.84
CA LEU A 680 3.77 2.29 29.17
C LEU A 680 4.31 0.91 29.52
N THR A 681 4.53 0.06 28.52
CA THR A 681 5.05 -1.29 28.70
C THR A 681 6.29 -1.51 27.84
N LEU A 682 7.40 -1.92 28.46
CA LEU A 682 8.61 -2.38 27.79
C LEU A 682 8.82 -3.86 28.12
N ARG A 683 8.82 -4.72 27.10
CA ARG A 683 9.17 -6.14 27.22
C ARG A 683 10.36 -6.46 26.33
N GLY A 684 11.35 -7.13 26.90
CA GLY A 684 12.55 -7.51 26.17
C GLY A 684 13.06 -8.89 26.55
N SER A 685 13.39 -9.70 25.55
CA SER A 685 14.04 -10.99 25.71
C SER A 685 15.38 -11.02 24.96
N ALA A 686 16.42 -11.58 25.58
CA ALA A 686 17.75 -11.69 24.97
C ALA A 686 18.47 -12.98 25.35
N VAL A 687 19.13 -13.64 24.38
CA VAL A 687 19.97 -14.81 24.69
C VAL A 687 21.26 -14.38 25.40
N SER A 688 21.97 -13.38 24.88
CA SER A 688 23.28 -12.99 25.41
C SER A 688 23.30 -11.68 26.21
N GLY A 689 22.65 -10.63 25.72
CA GLY A 689 22.63 -9.33 26.39
C GLY A 689 21.52 -9.22 27.44
N SER A 690 21.14 -7.99 27.77
CA SER A 690 20.03 -7.77 28.70
C SER A 690 18.69 -7.88 27.98
N GLY A 691 17.66 -8.41 28.65
CA GLY A 691 16.29 -8.38 28.13
C GLY A 691 15.87 -6.92 27.88
N VAL A 692 15.95 -6.09 28.92
CA VAL A 692 15.79 -4.63 28.83
C VAL A 692 16.98 -3.91 29.45
N LEU A 693 17.61 -3.02 28.69
CA LEU A 693 18.68 -2.12 29.13
C LEU A 693 18.24 -0.66 29.00
N VAL A 694 18.13 0.04 30.13
CA VAL A 694 17.99 1.50 30.16
C VAL A 694 19.26 2.08 30.76
N CYS A 695 20.06 2.78 29.97
CA CYS A 695 21.33 3.30 30.47
C CYS A 695 21.61 4.75 30.11
N SER A 696 21.98 5.52 31.13
CA SER A 696 22.47 6.89 30.99
C SER A 696 23.97 6.91 31.24
N THR A 697 24.76 6.92 30.15
CA THR A 697 26.23 6.85 30.22
C THR A 697 26.92 8.10 29.69
N ALA A 698 26.18 9.01 29.03
CA ALA A 698 26.72 10.30 28.61
C ALA A 698 26.63 11.31 29.76
N THR A 699 27.59 12.24 29.78
CA THR A 699 27.62 13.32 30.76
C THR A 699 26.33 14.15 30.68
N SER A 700 25.68 14.31 31.82
CA SER A 700 24.47 15.13 31.98
C SER A 700 23.29 14.67 31.11
N SER A 701 23.24 13.39 30.71
CA SER A 701 22.08 12.85 29.99
C SER A 701 21.05 12.23 30.94
N THR A 702 19.78 12.27 30.56
CA THR A 702 18.66 11.73 31.35
C THR A 702 17.83 10.77 30.51
N GLN A 703 17.66 9.52 30.96
CA GLN A 703 16.67 8.60 30.38
C GLN A 703 15.39 8.70 31.20
N THR A 704 14.28 9.10 30.58
CA THR A 704 12.99 9.29 31.27
C THR A 704 11.95 8.33 30.71
N LEU A 705 11.39 7.50 31.59
CA LEU A 705 10.24 6.64 31.32
C LEU A 705 9.13 7.06 32.27
N SER A 706 7.99 7.52 31.76
CA SER A 706 6.96 8.08 32.64
C SER A 706 5.53 7.81 32.21
N VAL A 707 4.64 7.75 33.19
CA VAL A 707 3.19 7.67 32.99
C VAL A 707 2.49 8.68 33.90
N GLY A 708 1.28 9.10 33.51
CA GLY A 708 0.36 9.82 34.39
C GLY A 708 -0.23 8.88 35.45
N SER A 709 -1.53 8.63 35.37
CA SER A 709 -2.26 7.72 36.25
C SER A 709 -2.30 6.27 35.75
N GLY A 710 -1.61 5.97 34.64
CA GLY A 710 -1.50 4.62 34.07
C GLY A 710 -0.46 3.74 34.78
N THR A 711 -0.16 2.59 34.19
CA THR A 711 0.88 1.67 34.67
C THR A 711 2.13 1.73 33.81
N LEU A 712 3.29 1.92 34.44
CA LEU A 712 4.61 1.76 33.84
C LEU A 712 5.14 0.36 34.14
N THR A 713 5.25 -0.49 33.11
CA THR A 713 5.78 -1.86 33.22
C THR A 713 7.09 -2.00 32.47
N VAL A 714 8.12 -2.57 33.11
CA VAL A 714 9.37 -2.99 32.48
C VAL A 714 9.62 -4.46 32.79
N GLN A 715 9.57 -5.31 31.78
CA GLN A 715 9.76 -6.76 31.89
C GLN A 715 10.93 -7.22 31.03
N GLY A 716 11.85 -7.95 31.63
CA GLY A 716 13.06 -8.40 30.93
C GLY A 716 13.41 -9.85 31.22
N THR A 717 13.67 -10.62 30.18
CA THR A 717 14.16 -12.00 30.29
C THR A 717 15.50 -12.16 29.59
N ALA A 718 16.44 -12.88 30.19
CA ALA A 718 17.70 -13.19 29.53
C ALA A 718 18.23 -14.59 29.86
N ASP A 719 18.98 -15.21 28.94
CA ASP A 719 19.60 -16.51 29.23
C ASP A 719 20.92 -16.31 29.98
N SER A 720 21.84 -15.49 29.44
CA SER A 720 23.17 -15.28 30.04
C SER A 720 23.45 -13.84 30.49
N GLY A 721 22.70 -12.86 30.00
CA GLY A 721 22.75 -11.48 30.48
C GLY A 721 21.70 -11.20 31.56
N LYS A 722 21.45 -9.92 31.86
CA LYS A 722 20.49 -9.51 32.91
C LYS A 722 19.06 -9.48 32.36
N GLY A 723 18.07 -9.83 33.16
CA GLY A 723 16.67 -9.65 32.75
C GLY A 723 16.37 -8.17 32.48
N VAL A 724 16.42 -7.35 33.54
CA VAL A 724 16.33 -5.89 33.46
C VAL A 724 17.61 -5.27 34.01
N PHE A 725 18.17 -4.31 33.27
CA PHE A 725 19.34 -3.54 33.69
C PHE A 725 19.11 -2.04 33.54
N LEU A 726 18.94 -1.37 34.68
CA LEU A 726 18.95 0.10 34.76
C LEU A 726 20.35 0.55 35.16
N ALA A 727 20.98 1.39 34.36
CA ALA A 727 22.35 1.83 34.60
C ALA A 727 22.51 3.34 34.47
N ALA A 728 23.14 3.97 35.45
CA ALA A 728 23.54 5.36 35.38
C ALA A 728 25.03 5.47 35.69
N SER A 729 25.78 6.18 34.86
CA SER A 729 27.21 6.41 35.07
C SER A 729 27.58 7.86 34.72
N THR A 730 28.83 8.26 34.97
CA THR A 730 29.27 9.65 34.90
C THR A 730 28.37 10.61 35.73
N THR A 731 27.62 11.52 35.10
CA THR A 731 26.60 12.38 35.73
C THR A 731 25.21 12.10 35.15
N GLY A 732 25.04 10.93 34.53
CA GLY A 732 23.79 10.53 33.90
C GLY A 732 22.69 10.19 34.91
N VAL A 733 21.44 10.40 34.52
CA VAL A 733 20.25 10.11 35.31
C VAL A 733 19.35 9.11 34.58
N VAL A 734 18.77 8.16 35.31
CA VAL A 734 17.65 7.33 34.82
C VAL A 734 16.45 7.58 35.73
N THR A 735 15.32 7.95 35.15
CA THR A 735 14.08 8.23 35.89
C THR A 735 12.93 7.40 35.32
N LEU A 736 12.36 6.54 36.17
CA LEU A 736 11.11 5.85 35.93
C LEU A 736 10.09 6.41 36.94
N SER A 737 9.00 7.00 36.45
CA SER A 737 8.04 7.70 37.33
C SER A 737 6.59 7.48 36.94
N ALA A 738 5.72 7.34 37.95
CA ALA A 738 4.28 7.41 37.78
C ALA A 738 3.68 8.57 38.59
N GLY A 739 2.74 9.30 37.99
CA GLY A 739 2.01 10.38 38.65
C GLY A 739 0.92 9.89 39.61
N ALA A 740 0.00 10.79 39.99
CA ALA A 740 -1.14 10.46 40.85
C ALA A 740 -2.00 9.33 40.25
N GLY A 741 -2.32 8.33 41.08
CA GLY A 741 -3.01 7.09 40.74
C GLY A 741 -2.18 6.07 39.94
N GLY A 742 -1.00 6.45 39.45
CA GLY A 742 -0.19 5.62 38.55
C GLY A 742 0.70 4.63 39.29
N THR A 743 0.98 3.49 38.65
CA THR A 743 1.80 2.42 39.25
C THR A 743 3.07 2.15 38.43
N LEU A 744 4.09 1.61 39.10
CA LEU A 744 5.36 1.22 38.51
C LEU A 744 5.64 -0.25 38.82
N ALA A 745 5.88 -1.07 37.81
CA ALA A 745 6.23 -2.48 37.94
C ALA A 745 7.47 -2.80 37.10
N ILE A 746 8.51 -3.32 37.73
CA ILE A 746 9.74 -3.77 37.07
C ILE A 746 9.96 -5.22 37.46
N ASP A 747 10.09 -6.11 36.48
CA ASP A 747 10.28 -7.54 36.70
C ASP A 747 11.33 -8.10 35.74
N GLY A 748 12.29 -8.82 36.29
CA GLY A 748 13.42 -9.35 35.53
C GLY A 748 13.70 -10.80 35.87
N PHE A 749 13.95 -11.60 34.84
CA PHE A 749 14.40 -12.97 34.96
C PHE A 749 15.71 -13.16 34.19
N SER A 750 16.69 -13.83 34.78
CA SER A 750 17.87 -14.29 34.07
C SER A 750 18.22 -15.72 34.45
N ALA A 751 18.55 -16.57 33.48
CA ALA A 751 19.01 -17.92 33.78
C ALA A 751 20.47 -17.96 34.30
N GLY A 752 21.33 -17.05 33.85
CA GLY A 752 22.78 -17.07 34.07
C GLY A 752 23.39 -15.85 34.79
N ASP A 753 22.63 -14.77 34.99
CA ASP A 753 23.04 -13.56 35.71
C ASP A 753 21.90 -13.12 36.66
N SER A 754 21.87 -11.84 37.06
CA SER A 754 20.81 -11.25 37.86
C SER A 754 19.51 -11.07 37.07
N GLY A 755 18.38 -11.32 37.73
CA GLY A 755 17.07 -11.02 37.16
C GLY A 755 16.90 -9.52 36.92
N THR A 756 17.08 -8.71 37.97
CA THR A 756 17.02 -7.25 37.86
C THR A 756 18.21 -6.58 38.52
N VAL A 757 18.78 -5.58 37.85
CA VAL A 757 19.90 -4.79 38.33
C VAL A 757 19.61 -3.30 38.18
N VAL A 758 19.72 -2.56 39.27
CA VAL A 758 19.66 -1.10 39.31
C VAL A 758 21.02 -0.57 39.75
N ASN A 759 21.77 0.06 38.86
CA ASN A 759 23.20 0.33 39.07
C ASN A 759 23.59 1.78 38.75
N SER A 760 23.83 2.57 39.78
CA SER A 760 24.33 3.94 39.67
C SER A 760 25.81 4.02 40.07
N THR A 761 26.73 4.23 39.13
CA THR A 761 28.20 4.13 39.39
C THR A 761 29.00 5.38 39.04
N GLY A 762 28.37 6.43 38.53
CA GLY A 762 29.01 7.67 38.10
C GLY A 762 29.10 8.75 39.16
N THR A 763 30.15 9.59 39.12
CA THR A 763 30.49 10.67 40.06
C THR A 763 29.33 11.57 40.55
N SER A 764 28.26 11.72 39.76
CA SER A 764 27.00 12.41 40.14
C SER A 764 25.75 11.71 39.55
N SER A 765 25.80 10.39 39.37
CA SER A 765 24.72 9.65 38.72
C SER A 765 23.60 9.26 39.69
N VAL A 766 22.36 9.26 39.21
CA VAL A 766 21.18 8.89 39.99
C VAL A 766 20.24 8.00 39.20
N ILE A 767 19.67 7.00 39.88
CA ILE A 767 18.49 6.30 39.37
C ILE A 767 17.31 6.61 40.28
N ASN A 768 16.23 7.14 39.72
CA ASN A 768 14.99 7.46 40.43
C ASN A 768 13.86 6.54 39.93
N LEU A 769 13.31 5.74 40.83
CA LEU A 769 12.10 4.95 40.64
C LEU A 769 11.06 5.54 41.58
N THR A 770 10.02 6.18 41.03
CA THR A 770 9.13 7.01 41.85
C THR A 770 7.66 6.84 41.51
N THR A 771 6.81 6.87 42.52
CA THR A 771 5.36 7.04 42.37
C THR A 771 4.86 8.13 43.32
N GLN A 772 3.82 8.86 42.92
CA GLN A 772 3.23 9.87 43.81
C GLN A 772 2.46 9.21 44.96
N ASP A 773 1.51 8.35 44.64
CA ASP A 773 0.59 7.69 45.58
C ASP A 773 0.24 6.25 45.19
N GLY A 774 0.53 5.82 43.95
CA GLY A 774 0.32 4.45 43.50
C GLY A 774 1.46 3.50 43.86
N SER A 775 1.23 2.20 43.67
CA SER A 775 2.19 1.16 44.07
C SER A 775 3.43 1.10 43.17
N LEU A 776 4.57 0.75 43.77
CA LEU A 776 5.84 0.48 43.10
C LEU A 776 6.27 -0.96 43.40
N SER A 777 6.48 -1.78 42.37
CA SER A 777 7.02 -3.13 42.49
C SER A 777 8.32 -3.26 41.71
N LEU A 778 9.33 -3.85 42.35
CA LEU A 778 10.62 -4.18 41.75
C LEU A 778 10.96 -5.63 42.09
N SER A 779 10.94 -6.50 41.09
CA SER A 779 11.22 -7.93 41.22
C SER A 779 12.39 -8.37 40.34
N GLY A 780 13.10 -9.41 40.79
CA GLY A 780 14.21 -10.00 40.07
C GLY A 780 14.42 -11.47 40.47
N THR A 781 14.50 -12.34 39.47
CA THR A 781 14.76 -13.77 39.63
C THR A 781 16.03 -14.19 38.88
N ALA A 782 17.00 -14.73 39.60
CA ALA A 782 18.20 -15.36 39.05
C ALA A 782 18.04 -16.88 39.06
N GLY A 783 18.32 -17.52 37.93
CA GLY A 783 18.18 -18.95 37.70
C GLY A 783 19.15 -19.80 38.53
N ALA A 784 18.91 -21.10 38.58
CA ALA A 784 19.69 -22.02 39.42
C ALA A 784 21.18 -22.11 39.03
N ALA A 785 21.50 -21.80 37.77
CA ALA A 785 22.88 -21.75 37.27
C ALA A 785 23.61 -20.44 37.61
N SER A 786 22.89 -19.40 38.06
CA SER A 786 23.45 -18.09 38.36
C SER A 786 24.02 -18.04 39.79
N SER A 787 25.17 -17.37 39.94
CA SER A 787 25.73 -16.96 41.23
C SER A 787 25.43 -15.50 41.57
N ALA A 788 24.74 -14.78 40.68
CA ALA A 788 24.39 -13.38 40.86
C ALA A 788 23.12 -13.22 41.72
N PRO A 789 22.88 -12.04 42.31
CA PRO A 789 21.66 -11.80 43.06
C PRO A 789 20.40 -11.85 42.18
N GLY A 790 19.25 -12.26 42.74
CA GLY A 790 17.97 -12.16 42.05
C GLY A 790 17.62 -10.71 41.70
N LEU A 791 17.68 -9.84 42.70
CA LEU A 791 17.57 -8.38 42.57
C LEU A 791 18.81 -7.71 43.15
N SER A 792 19.48 -6.85 42.37
CA SER A 792 20.65 -6.09 42.80
C SER A 792 20.40 -4.59 42.69
N ILE A 793 20.61 -3.86 43.80
CA ILE A 793 20.53 -2.41 43.87
C ILE A 793 21.93 -1.90 44.26
N ARG A 794 22.57 -1.17 43.35
CA ARG A 794 23.97 -0.78 43.46
C ARG A 794 24.18 0.72 43.29
N SER A 795 24.99 1.28 44.19
CA SER A 795 25.50 2.65 44.11
C SER A 795 27.03 2.66 44.02
N GLY A 796 27.69 3.70 43.51
CA GLY A 796 29.09 3.54 43.13
C GLY A 796 30.00 4.77 43.06
N ALA A 797 29.58 5.93 43.55
CA ALA A 797 30.28 7.19 43.28
C ALA A 797 30.59 8.04 44.52
N SER A 798 31.53 8.99 44.38
CA SER A 798 32.21 9.69 45.49
C SER A 798 31.70 11.10 45.82
N GLY A 799 30.71 11.64 45.07
CA GLY A 799 30.11 12.98 45.23
C GLY A 799 28.75 13.03 45.98
N ALA A 800 28.21 14.23 46.24
CA ALA A 800 26.87 14.42 46.83
C ALA A 800 25.77 14.20 45.78
N GLY A 801 24.69 13.48 46.15
CA GLY A 801 23.59 13.17 45.23
C GLY A 801 23.79 11.90 44.40
N ASN A 802 24.52 10.90 44.91
CA ASN A 802 24.83 9.65 44.20
C ASN A 802 24.12 8.42 44.78
N GLY A 803 23.22 7.83 44.01
CA GLY A 803 22.60 6.60 44.46
C GLY A 803 21.37 6.17 43.69
N VAL A 804 20.63 5.27 44.33
CA VAL A 804 19.34 4.78 43.86
C VAL A 804 18.26 5.28 44.81
N ASN A 805 17.21 5.88 44.27
CA ASN A 805 16.02 6.28 44.98
C ASN A 805 14.84 5.42 44.50
N ILE A 806 14.19 4.72 45.41
CA ILE A 806 12.96 3.97 45.19
C ILE A 806 11.92 4.54 46.15
N LEU A 807 11.07 5.43 45.65
CA LEU A 807 10.24 6.29 46.50
C LEU A 807 8.76 6.18 46.12
N SER A 808 7.90 6.15 47.12
CA SER A 808 6.46 6.36 46.95
C SER A 808 5.96 7.36 47.97
N GLY A 809 5.17 8.35 47.55
CA GLY A 809 4.65 9.36 48.47
C GLY A 809 3.61 8.82 49.45
N SER A 810 2.72 7.93 48.99
CA SER A 810 1.74 7.23 49.83
C SER A 810 1.40 5.80 49.39
N GLY A 811 2.05 5.28 48.36
CA GLY A 811 1.77 3.95 47.80
C GLY A 811 2.66 2.86 48.37
N ASP A 812 2.21 1.61 48.22
CA ASP A 812 3.00 0.44 48.63
C ASP A 812 4.25 0.28 47.75
N ILE A 813 5.38 -0.02 48.37
CA ILE A 813 6.60 -0.49 47.71
C ILE A 813 6.76 -1.99 47.95
N ARG A 814 6.96 -2.77 46.89
CA ARG A 814 7.26 -4.21 46.95
C ARG A 814 8.61 -4.48 46.29
N LEU A 815 9.56 -5.01 47.05
CA LEU A 815 10.84 -5.50 46.54
C LEU A 815 10.84 -7.03 46.61
N GLN A 816 11.10 -7.71 45.49
CA GLN A 816 11.13 -9.17 45.45
C GLN A 816 12.40 -9.69 44.77
N GLY A 817 13.29 -10.31 45.54
CA GLY A 817 14.52 -10.90 45.02
C GLY A 817 14.52 -12.41 45.21
N THR A 818 14.69 -13.19 44.14
CA THR A 818 14.79 -14.65 44.21
C THR A 818 16.06 -15.11 43.52
N ALA A 819 16.97 -15.75 44.24
CA ALA A 819 18.12 -16.45 43.67
C ALA A 819 17.92 -17.96 43.86
N LEU A 820 17.71 -18.67 42.75
CA LEU A 820 17.56 -20.13 42.75
C LEU A 820 18.91 -20.85 42.85
N GLY A 821 20.03 -20.13 42.66
CA GLY A 821 21.40 -20.62 42.78
C GLY A 821 22.13 -20.09 44.02
N ALA A 822 23.44 -19.86 43.90
CA ALA A 822 24.31 -19.48 45.01
C ALA A 822 24.28 -17.97 45.37
N GLY A 823 23.64 -17.14 44.55
CA GLY A 823 23.58 -15.69 44.75
C GLY A 823 22.61 -15.25 45.86
N SER A 824 22.65 -13.96 46.23
CA SER A 824 21.69 -13.39 47.19
C SER A 824 20.29 -13.25 46.60
N GLY A 825 19.24 -13.33 47.42
CA GLY A 825 17.89 -13.02 46.96
C GLY A 825 17.79 -11.56 46.50
N LEU A 826 18.04 -10.65 47.44
CA LEU A 826 18.15 -9.22 47.25
C LEU A 826 19.51 -8.73 47.78
N SER A 827 20.24 -7.94 46.98
CA SER A 827 21.52 -7.36 47.36
C SER A 827 21.51 -5.85 47.20
N PHE A 828 21.85 -5.14 48.28
CA PHE A 828 22.24 -3.73 48.25
C PHE A 828 23.76 -3.64 48.29
N ASN A 829 24.36 -2.99 47.30
CA ASN A 829 25.81 -2.87 47.18
C ASN A 829 26.22 -1.40 46.98
N ALA A 830 27.39 -1.03 47.50
CA ALA A 830 28.05 0.20 47.11
C ALA A 830 29.55 0.02 46.86
N THR A 831 30.13 0.81 45.95
CA THR A 831 31.61 0.80 45.77
C THR A 831 32.37 1.53 46.88
N ASN A 832 31.70 2.41 47.63
CA ASN A 832 32.28 3.16 48.75
C ASN A 832 31.17 3.63 49.72
N ALA A 833 31.57 4.11 50.91
CA ALA A 833 30.64 4.49 51.98
C ALA A 833 29.72 5.68 51.68
N ARG A 834 29.97 6.46 50.61
CA ARG A 834 29.16 7.65 50.25
C ARG A 834 28.06 7.38 49.23
N GLY A 835 28.05 6.21 48.58
CA GLY A 835 26.94 5.82 47.71
C GLY A 835 25.71 5.51 48.57
N PHE A 836 24.53 5.99 48.19
CA PHE A 836 23.29 5.67 48.89
C PHE A 836 22.35 4.76 48.09
N ASN A 837 21.54 4.00 48.79
CA ASN A 837 20.40 3.28 48.24
C ASN A 837 19.20 3.52 49.16
N ASN A 838 18.25 4.33 48.72
CA ASN A 838 17.07 4.73 49.49
C ASN A 838 15.83 4.02 48.97
N VAL A 839 15.10 3.35 49.86
CA VAL A 839 13.79 2.76 49.60
C VAL A 839 12.83 3.30 50.65
N MET A 840 11.90 4.16 50.24
CA MET A 840 11.06 4.91 51.19
C MET A 840 9.61 4.99 50.72
N SER A 841 8.67 4.57 51.57
CA SER A 841 7.24 4.82 51.38
C SER A 841 6.71 5.80 52.45
N GLY A 842 5.99 6.84 52.02
CA GLY A 842 5.36 7.83 52.90
C GLY A 842 3.86 7.57 53.13
N GLY A 843 3.18 8.47 53.85
CA GLY A 843 1.72 8.60 53.81
C GLY A 843 0.90 7.34 54.10
N SER A 844 1.37 6.48 55.03
CA SER A 844 0.77 5.17 55.37
C SER A 844 0.94 4.05 54.33
N GLY A 845 1.74 4.26 53.26
CA GLY A 845 2.12 3.21 52.33
C GLY A 845 3.05 2.18 52.97
N ASN A 846 2.93 0.90 52.56
CA ASN A 846 3.74 -0.19 53.12
C ASN A 846 5.02 -0.42 52.32
N LEU A 847 6.05 -1.00 52.95
CA LEU A 847 7.23 -1.52 52.28
C LEU A 847 7.36 -3.02 52.55
N THR A 848 7.15 -3.85 51.55
CA THR A 848 7.36 -5.30 51.64
C THR A 848 8.61 -5.71 50.90
N VAL A 849 9.52 -6.40 51.58
CA VAL A 849 10.71 -7.00 50.99
C VAL A 849 10.61 -8.51 51.11
N THR A 850 10.52 -9.20 49.97
CA THR A 850 10.52 -10.65 49.89
C THR A 850 11.84 -11.09 49.27
N ALA A 851 12.72 -11.71 50.05
CA ALA A 851 14.03 -12.12 49.58
C ALA A 851 14.28 -13.61 49.82
N ARG A 852 14.53 -14.35 48.73
CA ARG A 852 14.75 -15.80 48.76
C ARG A 852 16.09 -16.15 48.12
N SER A 853 16.89 -16.98 48.77
CA SER A 853 18.17 -17.46 48.24
C SER A 853 18.36 -18.94 48.54
N ALA A 854 18.70 -19.74 47.52
CA ALA A 854 18.96 -21.16 47.73
C ALA A 854 20.32 -21.44 48.39
N GLY A 855 21.38 -20.68 48.06
CA GLY A 855 22.74 -20.93 48.55
C GLY A 855 23.52 -19.69 49.03
N GLY A 856 22.92 -18.51 49.02
CA GLY A 856 23.52 -17.24 49.45
C GLY A 856 22.72 -16.57 50.57
N SER A 857 22.94 -15.27 50.77
CA SER A 857 22.12 -14.53 51.75
C SER A 857 20.76 -14.14 51.16
N ALA A 858 19.66 -14.26 51.91
CA ALA A 858 18.37 -13.75 51.44
C ALA A 858 18.45 -12.25 51.16
N LEU A 859 18.84 -11.45 52.16
CA LEU A 859 19.09 -10.01 52.02
C LEU A 859 20.56 -9.69 52.36
N SER A 860 21.30 -9.08 51.45
CA SER A 860 22.69 -8.65 51.70
C SER A 860 22.89 -7.15 51.57
N PHE A 861 23.70 -6.59 52.46
CA PHE A 861 24.18 -5.20 52.42
C PHE A 861 25.70 -5.18 52.36
N ASP A 862 26.26 -4.68 51.27
CA ASP A 862 27.70 -4.54 51.10
C ASP A 862 28.08 -3.09 50.82
N ASN A 863 28.58 -2.40 51.85
CA ASN A 863 29.04 -1.01 51.79
C ASN A 863 27.91 0.03 51.57
N GLY A 864 28.28 1.32 51.60
CA GLY A 864 27.37 2.44 51.32
C GLY A 864 26.39 2.78 52.44
N ALA A 865 25.48 3.71 52.14
CA ALA A 865 24.38 4.14 53.00
C ALA A 865 23.05 3.57 52.48
N ASN A 866 22.56 2.49 53.09
CA ASN A 866 21.35 1.81 52.63
C ASN A 866 20.18 2.07 53.59
N THR A 867 19.07 2.57 53.06
CA THR A 867 17.90 2.95 53.87
C THR A 867 16.66 2.22 53.37
N LEU A 868 16.03 1.44 54.24
CA LEU A 868 14.67 0.96 54.07
C LEU A 868 13.79 1.68 55.09
N GLN A 869 12.83 2.49 54.64
CA GLN A 869 12.02 3.32 55.52
C GLN A 869 10.54 3.37 55.15
N VAL A 870 9.68 3.43 56.17
CA VAL A 870 8.26 3.79 56.04
C VAL A 870 7.88 4.94 56.99
N VAL A 871 6.91 5.75 56.59
CA VAL A 871 6.23 6.75 57.44
C VAL A 871 4.77 6.33 57.61
N ASP A 872 4.36 6.10 58.86
CA ASP A 872 3.00 5.66 59.25
C ASP A 872 2.53 4.29 58.70
N GLY A 873 3.29 3.64 57.81
CA GLY A 873 3.00 2.32 57.24
C GLY A 873 3.77 1.16 57.89
N THR A 874 3.61 -0.05 57.33
CA THR A 874 4.34 -1.25 57.78
C THR A 874 5.52 -1.56 56.87
N LEU A 875 6.70 -1.77 57.45
CA LEU A 875 7.88 -2.33 56.78
C LEU A 875 7.96 -3.82 57.12
N ARG A 876 7.75 -4.69 56.14
CA ARG A 876 7.79 -6.15 56.30
C ARG A 876 8.94 -6.78 55.52
N LEU A 877 9.75 -7.59 56.19
CA LEU A 877 10.78 -8.43 55.58
C LEU A 877 10.35 -9.89 55.64
N ASP A 878 10.23 -10.56 54.50
CA ASP A 878 10.00 -12.00 54.36
C ASP A 878 11.25 -12.66 53.75
N LEU A 879 12.02 -13.35 54.58
CA LEU A 879 13.36 -13.84 54.23
C LEU A 879 13.44 -15.37 54.27
N GLU A 880 14.01 -15.96 53.23
CA GLU A 880 14.20 -17.41 53.09
C GLU A 880 15.60 -17.70 52.55
N ALA A 881 16.44 -18.37 53.36
CA ALA A 881 17.80 -18.74 52.99
C ALA A 881 18.20 -20.09 53.62
N PRO A 882 17.67 -21.23 53.15
CA PRO A 882 17.88 -22.54 53.78
C PRO A 882 19.35 -22.98 53.88
N ALA A 883 20.22 -22.52 52.97
CA ALA A 883 21.65 -22.83 52.99
C ALA A 883 22.54 -21.57 53.08
N GLY A 884 22.02 -20.45 53.60
CA GLY A 884 22.79 -19.22 53.77
C GLY A 884 22.24 -18.31 54.87
N ASN A 885 22.63 -17.03 54.88
CA ASN A 885 22.24 -16.08 55.92
C ASN A 885 20.92 -15.37 55.57
N TYR A 886 20.01 -15.18 56.53
CA TYR A 886 18.82 -14.36 56.28
C TYR A 886 19.19 -12.90 55.95
N ILE A 887 20.08 -12.30 56.75
CA ILE A 887 20.63 -10.96 56.52
C ILE A 887 22.15 -11.02 56.68
N SER A 888 22.90 -10.43 55.75
CA SER A 888 24.35 -10.25 55.87
C SER A 888 24.76 -8.79 55.67
N GLN A 889 25.78 -8.34 56.42
CA GLN A 889 26.41 -7.03 56.23
C GLN A 889 27.92 -7.10 56.41
N SER A 890 28.65 -6.54 55.44
CA SER A 890 30.12 -6.49 55.45
C SER A 890 30.67 -5.10 55.83
N ASN A 891 30.23 -4.03 55.18
CA ASN A 891 30.75 -2.66 55.32
C ASN A 891 29.62 -1.63 55.19
N GLY A 892 29.88 -0.36 55.53
CA GLY A 892 28.92 0.74 55.38
C GLY A 892 27.88 0.84 56.49
N THR A 893 26.86 1.67 56.28
CA THR A 893 25.75 1.93 57.21
C THR A 893 24.42 1.55 56.58
N SER A 894 23.71 0.61 57.17
CA SER A 894 22.37 0.22 56.72
C SER A 894 21.36 0.41 57.84
N SER A 895 20.18 0.93 57.51
CA SER A 895 19.09 1.14 58.46
C SER A 895 17.77 0.60 57.93
N ILE A 896 17.04 -0.09 58.80
CA ILE A 896 15.66 -0.53 58.59
C ILE A 896 14.80 0.21 59.61
N THR A 897 13.92 1.09 59.14
CA THR A 897 13.26 2.08 60.00
C THR A 897 11.77 2.25 59.68
N ALA A 898 10.94 2.42 60.70
CA ALA A 898 9.58 2.94 60.58
C ALA A 898 9.43 4.16 61.49
N THR A 899 8.78 5.21 61.01
CA THR A 899 8.58 6.49 61.72
C THR A 899 7.09 6.81 61.87
N GLY A 900 6.74 7.69 62.82
CA GLY A 900 5.34 8.04 63.09
C GLY A 900 4.60 6.89 63.76
N ASN A 901 3.45 6.49 63.20
CA ASN A 901 2.66 5.33 63.67
C ASN A 901 3.08 3.99 63.03
N GLY A 902 4.16 3.96 62.25
CA GLY A 902 4.58 2.78 61.49
C GLY A 902 5.22 1.67 62.34
N ALA A 903 5.36 0.48 61.75
CA ALA A 903 5.95 -0.70 62.40
C ALA A 903 6.93 -1.44 61.49
N VAL A 904 7.88 -2.18 62.07
CA VAL A 904 8.83 -3.06 61.38
C VAL A 904 8.54 -4.53 61.77
N LEU A 905 8.38 -5.41 60.78
CA LEU A 905 8.13 -6.84 60.93
C LEU A 905 9.19 -7.63 60.15
N ILE A 906 9.87 -8.59 60.81
CA ILE A 906 10.90 -9.42 60.17
C ILE A 906 10.53 -10.90 60.36
N ASN A 907 10.35 -11.60 59.25
CA ASN A 907 10.08 -13.03 59.17
C ASN A 907 11.29 -13.75 58.57
N ARG A 908 11.79 -14.77 59.27
CA ARG A 908 12.92 -15.61 58.86
C ARG A 908 12.46 -17.06 58.78
N GLY A 909 12.33 -17.61 57.58
CA GLY A 909 12.01 -19.02 57.37
C GLY A 909 10.60 -19.45 57.80
N GLY A 910 9.62 -18.53 57.78
CA GLY A 910 8.22 -18.83 58.11
C GLY A 910 7.86 -18.74 59.60
N LEU A 911 8.78 -18.31 60.46
CA LEU A 911 8.55 -18.06 61.87
C LEU A 911 7.97 -16.65 62.08
N ILE A 912 6.66 -16.47 61.89
CA ILE A 912 5.93 -15.31 62.41
C ILE A 912 5.07 -15.80 63.57
N HIS A 913 5.32 -15.28 64.77
CA HIS A 913 4.39 -15.50 65.88
C HIS A 913 3.09 -14.73 65.59
N ASN A 914 1.98 -15.45 65.53
CA ASN A 914 0.65 -14.98 65.10
C ASN A 914 0.01 -13.88 66.01
N GLY A 915 0.73 -13.39 67.02
CA GLY A 915 0.22 -12.44 68.03
C GLY A 915 0.25 -10.96 67.63
N LEU A 916 0.73 -10.63 66.41
CA LEU A 916 0.92 -9.24 65.96
C LEU A 916 -0.14 -8.74 64.95
N LEU A 917 -1.11 -9.58 64.55
CA LEU A 917 -2.04 -9.28 63.46
C LEU A 917 -3.52 -9.17 63.89
N GLU A 918 -3.86 -9.38 65.16
CA GLU A 918 -5.24 -9.23 65.64
C GLU A 918 -5.51 -7.81 66.19
N ALA A 919 -6.63 -7.21 65.73
CA ALA A 919 -7.08 -5.88 66.12
C ALA A 919 -7.44 -5.73 67.61
N THR A 920 -7.47 -6.82 68.37
CA THR A 920 -7.70 -6.85 69.83
C THR A 920 -6.41 -6.68 70.65
N SER A 921 -5.24 -6.60 70.02
CA SER A 921 -3.92 -6.52 70.69
C SER A 921 -3.45 -5.09 71.01
N GLU A 922 -4.35 -4.20 71.39
CA GLU A 922 -4.00 -2.82 71.80
C GLU A 922 -2.89 -2.75 72.87
N PRO A 923 -2.77 -3.69 73.83
CA PRO A 923 -1.63 -3.74 74.75
C PRO A 923 -0.29 -4.06 74.09
N THR A 924 -0.25 -4.92 73.07
CA THR A 924 0.97 -5.30 72.34
C THR A 924 1.41 -4.18 71.42
N ARG A 925 0.46 -3.52 70.73
CA ARG A 925 0.71 -2.32 69.93
C ARG A 925 1.28 -1.18 70.79
N GLN A 926 0.67 -0.91 71.95
CA GLN A 926 1.15 0.10 72.90
C GLN A 926 2.49 -0.28 73.54
N TYR A 927 2.73 -1.55 73.86
CA TYR A 927 4.01 -2.04 74.36
C TYR A 927 5.14 -1.79 73.37
N HIS A 928 4.89 -2.14 72.10
CA HIS A 928 5.80 -1.88 71.00
C HIS A 928 5.98 -0.35 70.79
N GLN A 929 4.91 0.44 70.74
CA GLN A 929 5.03 1.91 70.67
C GLN A 929 5.84 2.51 71.83
N GLY A 930 5.80 1.91 73.02
CA GLY A 930 6.63 2.29 74.18
C GLY A 930 8.12 1.96 74.04
N GLN A 931 8.51 1.07 73.13
CA GLN A 931 9.91 0.76 72.80
C GLN A 931 10.49 1.70 71.72
N MET A 932 9.66 2.60 71.15
CA MET A 932 10.12 3.58 70.17
C MET A 932 10.94 4.67 70.85
N VAL A 933 12.12 4.96 70.30
CA VAL A 933 12.93 6.11 70.74
C VAL A 933 12.61 7.29 69.83
N GLY A 934 11.97 8.32 70.39
CA GLY A 934 11.61 9.53 69.63
C GLY A 934 10.60 9.29 68.50
N GLY A 935 9.64 8.37 68.68
CA GLY A 935 8.60 8.08 67.68
C GLY A 935 9.12 7.32 66.44
N THR A 936 10.25 6.63 66.56
CA THR A 936 10.89 5.87 65.49
C THR A 936 11.24 4.46 65.95
N TRP A 937 10.86 3.45 65.15
CA TRP A 937 11.43 2.10 65.17
C TRP A 937 12.63 2.08 64.25
N SER A 938 13.84 1.84 64.77
CA SER A 938 15.04 1.78 63.92
C SER A 938 15.93 0.62 64.32
N GLN A 939 16.41 -0.11 63.32
CA GLN A 939 17.50 -1.08 63.47
C GLN A 939 18.68 -0.61 62.60
N VAL A 940 19.75 -0.17 63.27
CA VAL A 940 21.04 0.10 62.62
C VAL A 940 21.81 -1.21 62.52
N LEU A 941 22.13 -1.62 61.30
CA LEU A 941 22.90 -2.83 61.05
C LEU A 941 24.40 -2.49 61.05
N LYS A 942 25.24 -3.37 61.65
CA LYS A 942 26.71 -3.23 61.71
C LYS A 942 27.40 -4.41 61.00
N PRO A 943 28.58 -4.20 60.40
CA PRO A 943 29.47 -5.27 59.93
C PRO A 943 29.66 -6.40 60.95
N THR A 944 29.47 -7.66 60.54
CA THR A 944 29.66 -8.82 61.43
C THR A 944 31.03 -9.51 61.21
N ALA A 945 31.62 -10.06 62.27
CA ALA A 945 32.76 -10.99 62.19
C ALA A 945 32.32 -12.46 62.20
N THR A 946 31.23 -12.77 62.92
CA THR A 946 30.45 -14.01 62.89
C THR A 946 29.23 -13.75 63.78
N ASP A 947 28.11 -14.39 63.47
CA ASP A 947 26.80 -14.36 64.14
C ASP A 947 25.76 -13.35 63.64
N GLU A 948 24.57 -13.93 63.47
CA GLU A 948 23.33 -13.33 62.99
C GLU A 948 23.00 -12.03 63.72
N VAL A 949 22.51 -11.04 62.97
CA VAL A 949 21.83 -9.88 63.54
C VAL A 949 20.58 -10.41 64.26
N SER A 950 20.63 -10.68 65.57
CA SER A 950 19.46 -11.06 66.35
C SER A 950 18.61 -9.82 66.66
N ILE A 951 17.31 -9.93 66.40
CA ILE A 951 16.30 -9.30 67.26
C ILE A 951 15.67 -10.48 67.97
N ASP A 952 15.97 -10.64 69.25
CA ASP A 952 15.13 -11.45 70.12
C ASP A 952 13.78 -10.76 70.22
N VAL A 953 12.74 -11.36 69.63
CA VAL A 953 11.38 -11.13 70.10
C VAL A 953 11.21 -12.02 71.33
N VAL A 954 11.23 -11.37 72.48
CA VAL A 954 11.06 -11.93 73.83
C VAL A 954 9.84 -12.86 73.89
N GLN A 955 10.04 -14.09 74.37
CA GLN A 955 8.96 -14.98 74.79
C GLN A 955 8.22 -14.40 76.01
N PRO A 956 6.88 -14.46 76.09
CA PRO A 956 6.20 -14.43 77.37
C PRO A 956 6.03 -15.87 77.91
N LEU A 957 6.17 -15.99 79.23
CA LEU A 957 5.90 -17.19 80.05
C LEU A 957 4.49 -17.77 79.84
#